data_AF-A0AA39R8H8-F1
#
_entry.id   AF-A0AA39R8H8-F1
#
_cell.length_a   1.000
_cell.length_b   1.000
_cell.length_c   1.000
_cell.angle_alpha   90.00
_cell.angle_beta   90.00
_cell.angle_gamma   90.00
#
_symmetry.space_group_name_H-M   'P 1'
#
loop_
_entity.id
_entity.type
_entity.pdbx_description
1 polymer ?
#
loop_
_entity_poly.entity_id
_entity_poly.type
_entity_poly.pdbx_seq_one_letter_code
_entity_poly.pdbx_strand_id
1 'polypeptide(L)'
;MANNEPFESGFEARNTVIGSVPTSTNNRVVDKDWERKQRNREYRVAARREKRNRKADEKKQRKLNATILRRMTRNPDKYNKNAERNRLRDIEGERRRIWQEAVRQVQRLAAIHDPSGAIFNVGPVVTLEDGSVISEETLRRREQRAQEKAAAERGKTENTVDPASTIHSAGNDTVLPAATATTNSPPKTSSEINPGRLARIDAADPKPVRGLSKSQQKKRGALEIRPPPPKPTIPENIPIPDGEENWLALWDLADEQLERRVLREKKRKAAERKALRIKQQSGKAERREARDEKRRVYREIKLTWKAIKEETTREKTKIKSIEDEESKKIAVDVNVMERQAALDHCASLGFTIANTSGVDEIKPRALGMKGLEVDFNAIEVGERRSDVKPKQGSKRVDLSNVPKDAKTAYIPSGQRGEGGDSEEFIKFDAGEEKDFEALSYNHKLRRKLRRAIDNAEIGKELLVRQRAIDYYKEKDLEVPAVLQTPPKPLNVTGQRILDNGMFETAKQERVRARMELAEFNTQMRVLRKQAKDAAIYAGLRKHAELTGKIPPSDPPVIQDQEQILAQANAAPLTLQEPESNPKRSRSETNDSSISDSDIKSVEPSVISSMSEDSSESEPPSSDDEAPVRKRPKLQNGDSNPSKEQSESTNSDRQAMIDAESRLQANLQNRKDKRLANGTSSLREVDANAQDRNRRWKGKGANAAANWNVDGLSGDKARKNKFIRLLGGGEKSLSGANTAAVVDSSDSTADPGARINANLERQYDYGMAYKKEAKRKGLGS
;
A
#
# COMPACT_ATOMS: atom_id res chain seq x y z
N MET A 1 25.78 3.10 -62.80
CA MET A 1 25.74 1.64 -63.05
C MET A 1 24.43 1.13 -62.46
N ALA A 2 23.42 1.01 -63.32
CA ALA A 2 22.07 0.61 -62.97
C ALA A 2 21.88 -0.84 -63.42
N ASN A 3 21.70 -1.75 -62.47
CA ASN A 3 21.40 -3.15 -62.76
C ASN A 3 19.89 -3.31 -62.89
N ASN A 4 19.41 -3.29 -64.13
CA ASN A 4 18.08 -3.76 -64.51
C ASN A 4 18.18 -5.26 -64.76
N GLU A 5 17.62 -6.08 -63.87
CA GLU A 5 17.31 -7.48 -64.15
C GLU A 5 15.91 -7.59 -64.77
N PRO A 6 15.74 -8.30 -65.90
CA PRO A 6 14.44 -8.51 -66.52
C PRO A 6 13.67 -9.64 -65.83
N PHE A 7 12.39 -9.38 -65.56
CA PHE A 7 11.44 -10.33 -65.00
C PHE A 7 10.92 -11.24 -66.13
N GLU A 8 11.34 -12.49 -66.16
CA GLU A 8 10.82 -13.51 -67.09
C GLU A 8 9.35 -13.81 -66.80
N SER A 9 8.48 -13.45 -67.74
CA SER A 9 7.10 -13.88 -67.82
C SER A 9 7.02 -15.21 -68.57
N GLY A 10 7.03 -16.32 -67.83
CA GLY A 10 6.81 -17.66 -68.35
C GLY A 10 5.89 -18.44 -67.42
N PHE A 11 4.57 -18.24 -67.54
CA PHE A 11 3.59 -19.13 -66.91
C PHE A 11 2.64 -19.64 -68.00
N GLU A 12 3.02 -20.79 -68.56
CA GLU A 12 2.17 -21.60 -69.44
C GLU A 12 0.92 -22.04 -68.69
N ALA A 13 -0.24 -21.64 -69.21
CA ALA A 13 -1.54 -22.14 -68.78
C ALA A 13 -1.74 -23.59 -69.27
N ARG A 14 -1.33 -24.58 -68.46
CA ARG A 14 -1.79 -25.96 -68.64
C ARG A 14 -3.17 -26.12 -67.98
N ASN A 15 -4.19 -25.98 -68.82
CA ASN A 15 -5.57 -26.35 -68.53
C ASN A 15 -5.68 -27.89 -68.45
N THR A 16 -5.35 -28.47 -67.29
CA THR A 16 -5.71 -29.86 -66.98
C THR A 16 -7.09 -29.88 -66.34
N VAL A 17 -8.09 -30.23 -67.16
CA VAL A 17 -9.42 -30.68 -66.74
C VAL A 17 -9.23 -32.00 -65.99
N ILE A 18 -9.27 -31.95 -64.66
CA ILE A 18 -9.33 -33.14 -63.80
C ILE A 18 -10.70 -33.15 -63.13
N GLY A 19 -11.40 -34.26 -63.33
CA GLY A 19 -12.79 -34.49 -63.02
C GLY A 19 -13.20 -34.17 -61.58
N SER A 20 -14.39 -33.58 -61.48
CA SER A 20 -15.12 -33.34 -60.25
C SER A 20 -15.56 -34.67 -59.62
N VAL A 21 -14.80 -35.16 -58.65
CA VAL A 21 -15.29 -36.12 -57.66
C VAL A 21 -16.03 -35.32 -56.58
N PRO A 22 -17.33 -35.58 -56.29
CA PRO A 22 -18.05 -34.89 -55.23
C PRO A 22 -17.55 -35.39 -53.87
N THR A 23 -16.49 -34.78 -53.35
CA THR A 23 -16.04 -35.02 -51.98
C THR A 23 -16.85 -34.17 -51.02
N SER A 24 -17.62 -34.86 -50.17
CA SER A 24 -18.27 -34.35 -48.97
C SER A 24 -17.26 -33.55 -48.11
N THR A 25 -17.25 -32.22 -48.28
CA THR A 25 -16.28 -31.30 -47.65
C THR A 25 -16.94 -30.16 -46.87
N ASN A 26 -18.24 -30.25 -46.59
CA ASN A 26 -18.96 -29.18 -45.89
C ASN A 26 -18.52 -28.96 -44.42
N ASN A 27 -17.83 -29.91 -43.79
CA ASN A 27 -17.29 -29.70 -42.43
C ASN A 27 -15.88 -29.10 -42.37
N ARG A 28 -15.13 -29.02 -43.48
CA ARG A 28 -13.72 -28.55 -43.47
C ARG A 28 -13.57 -27.04 -43.67
N VAL A 29 -14.62 -26.35 -44.12
CA VAL A 29 -14.60 -24.89 -44.36
C VAL A 29 -14.79 -24.12 -43.05
N VAL A 30 -15.59 -24.64 -42.11
CA VAL A 30 -15.84 -24.02 -40.81
C VAL A 30 -14.56 -23.94 -39.97
N ASP A 31 -13.66 -24.92 -40.11
CA ASP A 31 -12.38 -24.93 -39.40
C ASP A 31 -11.40 -23.85 -39.88
N LYS A 32 -11.36 -23.58 -41.18
CA LYS A 32 -10.46 -22.56 -41.74
C LYS A 32 -10.88 -21.13 -41.36
N ASP A 33 -12.17 -20.90 -41.14
CA ASP A 33 -12.70 -19.58 -40.78
C ASP A 33 -12.42 -19.21 -39.32
N TRP A 34 -12.44 -20.16 -38.39
CA TRP A 34 -12.05 -19.87 -37.00
C TRP A 34 -10.55 -19.60 -36.90
N GLU A 35 -9.71 -20.33 -37.64
CA GLU A 35 -8.26 -20.11 -37.67
C GLU A 35 -7.91 -18.75 -38.27
N ARG A 36 -8.59 -18.36 -39.36
CA ARG A 36 -8.43 -17.03 -39.97
C ARG A 36 -8.86 -15.91 -39.01
N LYS A 37 -9.94 -16.11 -38.24
CA LYS A 37 -10.38 -15.18 -37.19
C LYS A 37 -9.37 -15.09 -36.03
N GLN A 38 -8.77 -16.19 -35.61
CA GLN A 38 -7.70 -16.20 -34.59
C GLN A 38 -6.46 -15.46 -35.07
N ARG A 39 -5.93 -15.78 -36.26
CA ARG A 39 -4.78 -15.07 -36.85
C ARG A 39 -5.02 -13.57 -36.98
N ASN A 40 -6.20 -13.16 -37.44
CA ASN A 40 -6.55 -11.74 -37.52
C ASN A 40 -6.63 -11.07 -36.13
N ARG A 41 -7.11 -11.79 -35.12
CA ARG A 41 -7.12 -11.28 -33.74
C ARG A 41 -5.69 -11.13 -33.20
N GLU A 42 -4.82 -12.09 -33.45
CA GLU A 42 -3.41 -12.05 -33.06
C GLU A 42 -2.68 -10.90 -33.75
N TYR A 43 -2.87 -10.72 -35.06
CA TYR A 43 -2.29 -9.60 -35.80
C TYR A 43 -2.75 -8.24 -35.24
N ARG A 44 -4.04 -8.09 -34.93
CA ARG A 44 -4.56 -6.87 -34.27
C ARG A 44 -3.95 -6.65 -32.89
N VAL A 45 -3.73 -7.71 -32.11
CA VAL A 45 -3.08 -7.63 -30.79
C VAL A 45 -1.60 -7.27 -30.93
N ALA A 46 -0.88 -7.88 -31.88
CA ALA A 46 0.51 -7.60 -32.18
C ALA A 46 0.71 -6.14 -32.63
N ALA A 47 -0.08 -5.67 -33.59
CA ALA A 47 -0.04 -4.27 -34.05
C ALA A 47 -0.35 -3.27 -32.92
N ARG A 48 -1.27 -3.61 -32.01
CA ARG A 48 -1.52 -2.79 -30.80
C ARG A 48 -0.33 -2.79 -29.84
N ARG A 49 0.36 -3.92 -29.65
CA ARG A 49 1.56 -4.03 -28.82
C ARG A 49 2.71 -3.23 -29.43
N GLU A 50 2.94 -3.35 -30.73
CA GLU A 50 3.97 -2.60 -31.46
C GLU A 50 3.73 -1.08 -31.38
N LYS A 51 2.49 -0.62 -31.62
CA LYS A 51 2.14 0.80 -31.49
C LYS A 51 2.34 1.33 -30.06
N ARG A 52 2.08 0.51 -29.03
CA ARG A 52 2.36 0.87 -27.63
C ARG A 52 3.88 0.96 -27.38
N ASN A 53 4.65 0.02 -27.91
CA ASN A 53 6.12 0.02 -27.79
C ASN A 53 6.74 1.24 -28.47
N ARG A 54 6.35 1.53 -29.72
CA ARG A 54 6.80 2.72 -30.46
C ARG A 54 6.51 4.02 -29.72
N LYS A 55 5.29 4.18 -29.17
CA LYS A 55 4.94 5.34 -28.32
C LYS A 55 5.76 5.39 -27.02
N ALA A 56 6.06 4.24 -26.42
CA ALA A 56 6.88 4.17 -25.22
C ALA A 56 8.33 4.57 -25.52
N ASP A 57 8.89 4.14 -26.64
CA ASP A 57 10.25 4.46 -27.06
C ASP A 57 10.39 5.91 -27.53
N GLU A 58 9.43 6.43 -28.27
CA GLU A 58 9.35 7.86 -28.60
C GLU A 58 9.31 8.72 -27.33
N LYS A 59 8.53 8.30 -26.32
CA LYS A 59 8.51 8.99 -25.01
C LYS A 59 9.86 8.87 -24.28
N LYS A 60 10.58 7.76 -24.39
CA LYS A 60 11.94 7.62 -23.84
C LYS A 60 12.92 8.55 -24.56
N GLN A 61 12.84 8.64 -25.89
CA GLN A 61 13.66 9.57 -26.68
C GLN A 61 13.39 11.03 -26.30
N ARG A 62 12.12 11.45 -26.19
CA ARG A 62 11.77 12.81 -25.73
C ARG A 62 12.33 13.11 -24.34
N LYS A 63 12.29 12.14 -23.41
CA LYS A 63 12.90 12.28 -22.08
C LYS A 63 14.42 12.37 -22.14
N LEU A 64 15.05 11.57 -23.01
CA LEU A 64 16.50 11.58 -23.21
C LEU A 64 16.94 12.92 -23.80
N ASN A 65 16.27 13.41 -24.84
CA ASN A 65 16.53 14.73 -25.45
C ASN A 65 16.32 15.85 -24.43
N ALA A 66 15.25 15.81 -23.63
CA ALA A 66 15.05 16.79 -22.55
C ALA A 66 16.16 16.72 -21.48
N THR A 67 16.71 15.54 -21.21
CA THR A 67 17.84 15.38 -20.27
C THR A 67 19.14 15.90 -20.87
N ILE A 68 19.39 15.66 -22.17
CA ILE A 68 20.53 16.21 -22.90
C ILE A 68 20.45 17.74 -22.90
N LEU A 69 19.30 18.32 -23.26
CA LEU A 69 19.10 19.76 -23.25
C LEU A 69 19.38 20.33 -21.84
N ARG A 70 18.84 19.70 -20.79
CA ARG A 70 19.14 20.10 -19.41
C ARG A 70 20.62 19.97 -19.04
N ARG A 71 21.37 19.03 -19.62
CA ARG A 71 22.82 18.90 -19.38
C ARG A 71 23.58 19.99 -20.12
N MET A 72 23.19 20.29 -21.36
CA MET A 72 23.80 21.35 -22.17
C MET A 72 23.55 22.75 -21.59
N THR A 73 22.34 23.02 -21.09
CA THR A 73 22.00 24.34 -20.51
C THR A 73 22.45 24.50 -19.05
N ARG A 74 23.05 23.47 -18.44
CA ARG A 74 23.48 23.50 -17.04
C ARG A 74 24.89 24.06 -16.98
N ASN A 75 25.05 25.24 -16.38
CA ASN A 75 26.37 25.84 -16.14
C ASN A 75 27.22 24.90 -15.24
N PRO A 76 28.25 24.20 -15.78
CA PRO A 76 28.99 23.20 -15.04
C PRO A 76 29.80 23.82 -13.88
N ASP A 77 30.33 25.04 -14.06
CA ASP A 77 31.19 25.71 -13.09
C ASP A 77 30.45 25.98 -11.79
N LYS A 78 29.18 26.40 -11.87
CA LYS A 78 28.34 26.59 -10.68
C LYS A 78 28.20 25.29 -9.87
N TYR A 79 28.06 24.15 -10.54
CA TYR A 79 27.90 22.86 -9.86
C TYR A 79 29.23 22.31 -9.36
N ASN A 80 30.32 22.50 -10.10
CA ASN A 80 31.66 22.12 -9.66
C ASN A 80 32.07 22.90 -8.39
N LYS A 81 31.90 24.23 -8.38
CA LYS A 81 32.13 25.07 -7.19
C LYS A 81 31.25 24.65 -6.00
N ASN A 82 30.00 24.29 -6.25
CA ASN A 82 29.11 23.83 -5.17
C ASN A 82 29.45 22.40 -4.69
N ALA A 83 29.94 21.53 -5.57
CA ALA A 83 30.41 20.19 -5.24
C ALA A 83 31.69 20.27 -4.41
N GLU A 84 32.64 21.12 -4.80
CA GLU A 84 33.87 21.40 -4.06
C GLU A 84 33.57 22.01 -2.69
N ARG A 85 32.69 23.01 -2.60
CA ARG A 85 32.23 23.56 -1.32
C ARG A 85 31.61 22.49 -0.41
N ASN A 86 30.82 21.57 -0.96
CA ASN A 86 30.25 20.48 -0.18
C ASN A 86 31.32 19.46 0.23
N ARG A 87 32.28 19.15 -0.65
CA ARG A 87 33.46 18.30 -0.34
C ARG A 87 34.23 18.88 0.85
N LEU A 88 34.58 20.16 0.80
CA LEU A 88 35.26 20.85 1.91
C LEU A 88 34.43 20.85 3.19
N ARG A 89 33.11 21.07 3.10
CA ARG A 89 32.21 21.00 4.27
C ARG A 89 32.15 19.61 4.89
N ASP A 90 32.16 18.57 4.06
CA ASP A 90 32.13 17.19 4.54
C ASP A 90 33.46 16.80 5.18
N ILE A 91 34.60 17.23 4.60
CA ILE A 91 35.94 17.07 5.19
C ILE A 91 36.03 17.79 6.54
N GLU A 92 35.62 19.06 6.61
CA GLU A 92 35.59 19.85 7.85
C GLU A 92 34.61 19.28 8.88
N GLY A 93 33.52 18.67 8.43
CA GLY A 93 32.58 17.95 9.28
C GLY A 93 33.22 16.73 9.93
N GLU A 94 33.97 15.95 9.15
CA GLU A 94 34.68 14.75 9.65
C GLU A 94 35.86 15.13 10.54
N ARG A 95 36.63 16.16 10.18
CA ARG A 95 37.70 16.73 11.01
C ARG A 95 37.20 17.11 12.39
N ARG A 96 36.11 17.89 12.45
CA ARG A 96 35.47 18.27 13.72
C ARG A 96 34.94 17.06 14.50
N ARG A 97 34.46 16.04 13.81
CA ARG A 97 34.02 14.79 14.45
C ARG A 97 35.19 14.06 15.10
N ILE A 98 36.30 13.88 14.36
CA ILE A 98 37.53 13.28 14.88
C ILE A 98 38.03 14.05 16.10
N TRP A 99 38.08 15.39 16.03
CA TRP A 99 38.48 16.20 17.18
C TRP A 99 37.59 16.00 18.39
N GLN A 100 36.26 15.95 18.22
CA GLN A 100 35.33 15.72 19.32
C GLN A 100 35.44 14.30 19.89
N GLU A 101 35.60 13.29 19.03
CA GLU A 101 35.73 11.90 19.45
C GLU A 101 37.09 11.65 20.14
N ALA A 102 38.16 12.29 19.69
CA ALA A 102 39.45 12.30 20.37
C ALA A 102 39.39 12.95 21.75
N VAL A 103 38.79 14.13 21.87
CA VAL A 103 38.59 14.78 23.18
C VAL A 103 37.76 13.88 24.10
N ARG A 104 36.70 13.21 23.60
CA ARG A 104 35.90 12.28 24.41
C ARG A 104 36.66 11.01 24.81
N GLN A 105 37.49 10.47 23.91
CA GLN A 105 38.33 9.31 24.22
C GLN A 105 39.31 9.67 25.34
N VAL A 106 39.95 10.82 25.24
CA VAL A 106 40.86 11.33 26.26
C VAL A 106 40.15 11.65 27.57
N GLN A 107 38.96 12.24 27.54
CA GLN A 107 38.15 12.46 28.73
C GLN A 107 37.79 11.15 29.43
N ARG A 108 37.46 10.09 28.68
CA ARG A 108 37.18 8.76 29.25
C ARG A 108 38.42 8.16 29.93
N LEU A 109 39.60 8.31 29.34
CA LEU A 109 40.85 7.89 29.98
C LEU A 109 41.18 8.75 31.21
N ALA A 110 40.98 10.07 31.12
CA ALA A 110 41.15 10.99 32.25
C ALA A 110 40.23 10.63 33.42
N ALA A 111 38.97 10.31 33.18
CA ALA A 111 38.05 9.90 34.23
C ALA A 111 38.53 8.67 35.04
N ILE A 112 39.32 7.78 34.43
CA ILE A 112 39.88 6.59 35.08
C ILE A 112 41.20 6.90 35.79
N HIS A 113 42.10 7.64 35.13
CA HIS A 113 43.49 7.81 35.58
C HIS A 113 43.77 9.14 36.30
N ASP A 114 43.14 10.23 35.87
CA ASP A 114 43.30 11.57 36.43
C ASP A 114 42.04 12.43 36.16
N PRO A 115 41.05 12.40 37.08
CA PRO A 115 39.79 13.13 36.89
C PRO A 115 39.97 14.65 36.83
N SER A 116 41.13 15.18 37.26
CA SER A 116 41.46 16.60 37.09
C SER A 116 41.66 16.96 35.61
N GLY A 117 42.00 15.98 34.76
CA GLY A 117 42.25 16.16 33.33
C GLY A 117 43.59 16.83 32.99
N ALA A 118 44.37 17.22 34.00
CA ALA A 118 45.60 18.00 33.83
C ALA A 118 46.65 17.24 33.02
N ILE A 119 46.83 15.95 33.29
CA ILE A 119 47.79 15.09 32.56
C ILE A 119 47.45 14.99 31.06
N PHE A 120 46.17 15.13 30.74
CA PHE A 120 45.62 14.87 29.41
C PHE A 120 45.35 16.14 28.58
N ASN A 121 45.67 17.32 29.13
CA ASN A 121 45.30 18.62 28.57
C ASN A 121 43.78 18.75 28.30
N VAL A 122 42.95 18.15 29.16
CA VAL A 122 41.50 18.32 29.17
C VAL A 122 41.09 18.97 30.49
N GLY A 123 40.03 19.78 30.48
CA GLY A 123 39.50 20.32 31.73
C GLY A 123 38.99 19.21 32.67
N PRO A 124 38.69 19.54 33.94
CA PRO A 124 38.21 18.58 34.92
C PRO A 124 37.00 17.79 34.41
N VAL A 125 37.00 16.50 34.69
CA VAL A 125 36.06 15.54 34.14
C VAL A 125 35.26 14.90 35.27
N VAL A 126 33.95 14.81 35.08
CA VAL A 126 33.02 14.21 36.04
C VAL A 126 32.37 12.99 35.40
N THR A 127 32.46 11.85 36.09
CA THR A 127 31.68 10.64 35.77
C THR A 127 30.28 10.78 36.36
N LEU A 128 29.26 10.74 35.51
CA LEU A 128 27.87 10.72 35.96
C LEU A 128 27.45 9.32 36.44
N GLU A 129 26.34 9.24 37.16
CA GLU A 129 25.74 7.99 37.66
C GLU A 129 25.43 6.97 36.55
N ASP A 130 25.21 7.43 35.31
CA ASP A 130 24.97 6.58 34.14
C ASP A 130 26.25 6.02 33.51
N GLY A 131 27.41 6.27 34.12
CA GLY A 131 28.73 5.91 33.59
C GLY A 131 29.18 6.80 32.44
N SER A 132 28.41 7.84 32.07
CA SER A 132 28.83 8.78 31.03
C SER A 132 29.84 9.78 31.58
N VAL A 133 30.85 10.07 30.76
CA VAL A 133 31.95 10.97 31.11
C VAL A 133 31.72 12.32 30.47
N ILE A 134 31.61 13.36 31.28
CA ILE A 134 31.29 14.73 30.83
C ILE A 134 32.28 15.71 31.47
N SER A 135 32.79 16.68 30.72
CA SER A 135 33.64 17.72 31.34
C SER A 135 32.83 18.64 32.22
N GLU A 136 33.40 19.06 33.34
CA GLU A 136 32.73 19.93 34.32
C GLU A 136 32.23 21.23 33.68
N GLU A 137 32.99 21.82 32.75
CA GLU A 137 32.58 23.00 32.00
C GLU A 137 31.31 22.75 31.15
N THR A 138 31.20 21.57 30.53
CA THR A 138 30.00 21.23 29.76
C THR A 138 28.80 20.95 30.64
N LEU A 139 29.02 20.40 31.84
CA LEU A 139 28.00 20.21 32.87
C LEU A 139 27.49 21.58 33.39
N ARG A 140 28.39 22.49 33.77
CA ARG A 140 28.07 23.87 34.14
C ARG A 140 27.30 24.61 33.03
N ARG A 141 27.72 24.48 31.76
CA ARG A 141 26.98 25.07 30.62
C ARG A 141 25.59 24.45 30.43
N ARG A 142 25.42 23.16 30.73
CA ARG A 142 24.13 22.49 30.66
C ARG A 142 23.20 22.98 31.77
N GLU A 143 23.72 23.17 32.98
CA GLU A 143 23.02 23.76 34.11
C GLU A 143 22.63 25.21 33.84
N GLN A 144 23.54 26.05 33.36
CA GLN A 144 23.25 27.42 32.97
C GLN A 144 22.14 27.49 31.91
N ARG A 145 22.19 26.64 30.87
CA ARG A 145 21.10 26.59 29.88
C ARG A 145 19.78 26.08 30.47
N ALA A 146 19.83 25.15 31.42
CA ALA A 146 18.65 24.68 32.12
C ALA A 146 18.04 25.79 32.99
N GLN A 147 18.86 26.58 33.66
CA GLN A 147 18.47 27.76 34.43
C GLN A 147 17.91 28.87 33.52
N GLU A 148 18.59 29.21 32.42
CA GLU A 148 18.09 30.18 31.43
C GLU A 148 16.75 29.75 30.85
N LYS A 149 16.60 28.44 30.55
CA LYS A 149 15.34 27.90 30.05
C LYS A 149 14.24 27.94 31.12
N ALA A 150 14.55 27.60 32.37
CA ALA A 150 13.62 27.70 33.48
C ALA A 150 13.20 29.15 33.75
N ALA A 151 14.13 30.10 33.68
CA ALA A 151 13.86 31.53 33.79
C ALA A 151 13.00 32.04 32.61
N ALA A 152 13.28 31.60 31.39
CA ALA A 152 12.48 31.94 30.21
C ALA A 152 11.08 31.31 30.23
N GLU A 153 10.91 30.16 30.89
CA GLU A 153 9.60 29.55 31.14
C GLU A 153 8.84 30.31 32.24
N ARG A 154 9.49 30.70 33.34
CA ARG A 154 8.89 31.57 34.38
C ARG A 154 8.45 32.94 33.85
N GLY A 155 9.30 33.60 33.05
CA GLY A 155 8.97 34.89 32.44
C GLY A 155 7.87 34.81 31.36
N LYS A 156 7.58 33.61 30.83
CA LYS A 156 6.42 33.38 29.97
C LYS A 156 5.14 33.20 30.77
N THR A 157 5.19 32.53 31.92
CA THR A 157 4.00 32.37 32.77
C THR A 157 3.58 33.69 33.41
N GLU A 158 4.52 34.55 33.79
CA GLU A 158 4.21 35.87 34.37
C GLU A 158 3.65 36.87 33.35
N ASN A 159 4.09 36.82 32.08
CA ASN A 159 3.56 37.68 31.02
C ASN A 159 2.31 37.13 30.30
N THR A 160 1.80 35.98 30.72
CA THR A 160 0.52 35.41 30.19
C THR A 160 -0.54 35.34 31.28
N VAL A 161 -0.43 36.13 32.34
CA VAL A 161 -1.58 36.51 33.17
C VAL A 161 -2.19 37.73 32.48
N ASP A 162 -3.16 37.48 31.61
CA ASP A 162 -3.96 38.53 30.99
C ASP A 162 -4.52 39.45 32.10
N PRO A 163 -4.17 40.75 32.15
CA PRO A 163 -4.79 41.70 33.10
C PRO A 163 -6.23 42.06 32.70
N ALA A 164 -6.97 41.11 32.11
CA ALA A 164 -8.31 41.30 31.57
C ALA A 164 -9.43 40.66 32.43
N SER A 165 -9.11 40.05 33.59
CA SER A 165 -10.13 39.38 34.41
C SER A 165 -10.55 40.11 35.70
N THR A 166 -10.12 41.36 35.95
CA THR A 166 -10.41 42.00 37.25
C THR A 166 -11.03 43.40 37.18
N ILE A 167 -11.43 43.92 36.02
CA ILE A 167 -12.18 45.18 35.99
C ILE A 167 -13.23 45.12 34.88
N HIS A 168 -14.47 44.76 35.23
CA HIS A 168 -15.72 45.33 34.70
C HIS A 168 -16.90 44.81 35.52
N SER A 169 -17.08 45.42 36.70
CA SER A 169 -18.37 45.53 37.39
C SER A 169 -18.52 46.98 37.86
N ALA A 170 -18.76 47.88 36.91
CA ALA A 170 -19.37 49.19 37.15
C ALA A 170 -19.74 49.75 35.78
N GLY A 171 -21.03 50.03 35.60
CA GLY A 171 -21.57 50.55 34.37
C GLY A 171 -21.03 51.94 34.03
N ASN A 172 -20.95 52.22 32.74
CA ASN A 172 -21.22 53.56 32.25
C ASN A 172 -21.65 53.46 30.78
N ASP A 173 -22.91 53.80 30.55
CA ASP A 173 -23.45 54.14 29.25
C ASP A 173 -22.70 55.36 28.71
N THR A 174 -21.98 55.20 27.61
CA THR A 174 -21.68 56.34 26.74
C THR A 174 -21.52 55.87 25.31
N VAL A 175 -22.61 56.09 24.57
CA VAL A 175 -22.74 55.96 23.13
C VAL A 175 -21.71 56.89 22.46
N LEU A 176 -20.85 56.35 21.59
CA LEU A 176 -20.18 57.13 20.55
C LEU A 176 -20.28 56.43 19.19
N PRO A 177 -20.50 57.19 18.10
CA PRO A 177 -21.11 56.69 16.89
C PRO A 177 -20.11 56.10 15.89
N ALA A 178 -20.62 55.13 15.13
CA ALA A 178 -19.99 54.54 13.96
C ALA A 178 -19.80 55.60 12.84
N ALA A 179 -18.55 55.81 12.44
CA ALA A 179 -18.23 56.50 11.20
C ALA A 179 -18.34 55.50 10.03
N THR A 180 -19.48 55.54 9.35
CA THR A 180 -19.69 55.00 8.01
C THR A 180 -18.97 55.89 7.00
N ALA A 181 -17.94 55.35 6.33
CA ALA A 181 -17.33 56.00 5.16
C ALA A 181 -17.46 55.05 3.95
N THR A 182 -18.65 55.11 3.36
CA THR A 182 -18.98 54.64 2.02
C THR A 182 -18.61 55.74 1.04
N THR A 183 -17.66 55.55 0.14
CA THR A 183 -17.70 56.22 -1.18
C THR A 183 -17.02 55.35 -2.24
N ASN A 184 -17.86 54.86 -3.15
CA ASN A 184 -17.49 54.33 -4.45
C ASN A 184 -16.81 55.44 -5.27
N SER A 185 -15.63 55.16 -5.85
CA SER A 185 -15.06 55.99 -6.90
C SER A 185 -14.54 55.09 -8.03
N PRO A 186 -14.87 55.39 -9.31
CA PRO A 186 -14.55 54.54 -10.45
C PRO A 186 -13.05 54.62 -10.84
N PRO A 187 -12.54 53.62 -11.59
CA PRO A 187 -11.12 53.53 -11.92
C PRO A 187 -10.74 54.61 -12.94
N LYS A 188 -10.06 55.67 -12.49
CA LYS A 188 -9.40 56.63 -13.39
C LYS A 188 -8.08 56.06 -13.90
N THR A 189 -7.95 56.20 -15.21
CA THR A 189 -6.85 55.84 -16.09
C THR A 189 -5.53 56.50 -15.70
N SER A 190 -4.46 55.79 -16.08
CA SER A 190 -3.05 56.19 -16.15
C SER A 190 -2.76 57.70 -16.27
N SER A 191 -1.91 58.22 -15.36
CA SER A 191 -0.71 59.03 -15.67
C SER A 191 -0.34 60.12 -14.63
N GLU A 192 -0.79 60.04 -13.38
CA GLU A 192 -0.29 60.95 -12.33
C GLU A 192 0.40 60.17 -11.21
N ILE A 193 1.73 60.14 -11.28
CA ILE A 193 2.60 59.69 -10.19
C ILE A 193 2.40 60.68 -9.05
N ASN A 194 1.60 60.26 -8.08
CA ASN A 194 1.27 61.04 -6.89
C ASN A 194 2.57 61.38 -6.11
N PRO A 195 3.04 62.64 -6.11
CA PRO A 195 4.36 63.00 -5.55
C PRO A 195 4.44 62.76 -4.03
N GLY A 196 3.30 62.70 -3.34
CA GLY A 196 3.23 62.33 -1.93
C GLY A 196 3.61 60.86 -1.63
N ARG A 197 3.63 59.97 -2.63
CA ARG A 197 4.02 58.57 -2.44
C ARG A 197 5.53 58.38 -2.50
N LEU A 198 6.25 59.23 -3.23
CA LEU A 198 7.72 59.28 -3.23
C LEU A 198 8.25 59.89 -1.93
N ALA A 199 7.66 60.98 -1.46
CA ALA A 199 8.01 61.58 -0.16
C ALA A 199 7.79 60.61 1.03
N ARG A 200 6.78 59.71 0.96
CA ARG A 200 6.58 58.65 1.96
C ARG A 200 7.55 57.48 1.86
N ILE A 201 8.25 57.31 0.74
CA ILE A 201 9.29 56.28 0.60
C ILE A 201 10.63 56.81 1.10
N ASP A 202 10.91 58.11 0.90
CA ASP A 202 12.14 58.75 1.37
C ASP A 202 12.08 59.15 2.86
N ALA A 203 10.87 59.42 3.40
CA ALA A 203 10.65 59.69 4.83
C ALA A 203 10.25 58.45 5.65
N ALA A 204 10.13 57.26 5.02
CA ALA A 204 9.97 56.03 5.77
C ALA A 204 11.36 55.58 6.24
N ASP A 205 11.64 55.78 7.53
CA ASP A 205 12.83 55.25 8.20
C ASP A 205 13.18 53.86 7.66
N PRO A 206 14.45 53.59 7.31
CA PRO A 206 14.84 52.34 6.68
C PRO A 206 14.35 51.20 7.56
N LYS A 207 13.31 50.48 7.08
CA LYS A 207 12.68 49.38 7.82
C LYS A 207 13.82 48.54 8.38
N PRO A 208 13.91 48.34 9.72
CA PRO A 208 15.07 47.73 10.34
C PRO A 208 15.36 46.45 9.58
N VAL A 209 16.56 46.38 8.96
CA VAL A 209 16.96 45.26 8.11
C VAL A 209 16.68 44.02 8.94
N ARG A 210 15.64 43.27 8.56
CA ARG A 210 15.14 42.17 9.39
C ARG A 210 16.35 41.29 9.68
N GLY A 211 16.79 41.28 10.94
CA GLY A 211 17.96 40.53 11.35
C GLY A 211 17.84 39.11 10.83
N LEU A 212 18.96 38.55 10.35
CA LEU A 212 19.03 37.16 9.90
C LEU A 212 18.26 36.28 10.88
N SER A 213 17.38 35.41 10.37
CA SER A 213 16.62 34.49 11.22
C SER A 213 17.58 33.77 12.18
N LYS A 214 17.17 33.47 13.41
CA LYS A 214 17.97 32.65 14.36
C LYS A 214 18.55 31.39 13.71
N SER A 215 17.82 30.79 12.75
CA SER A 215 18.31 29.64 11.96
C SER A 215 19.44 30.01 10.98
N GLN A 216 19.35 31.16 10.33
CA GLN A 216 20.40 31.67 9.43
C GLN A 216 21.64 32.12 10.21
N GLN A 217 21.46 32.76 11.38
CA GLN A 217 22.57 33.08 12.30
C GLN A 217 23.26 31.79 12.77
N LYS A 218 22.50 30.77 13.20
CA LYS A 218 23.06 29.46 13.57
C LYS A 218 23.79 28.77 12.43
N LYS A 219 23.31 28.91 11.18
CA LYS A 219 24.00 28.38 9.99
C LYS A 219 25.28 29.16 9.69
N ARG A 220 25.29 30.49 9.84
CA ARG A 220 26.50 31.31 9.69
C ARG A 220 27.54 30.94 10.74
N GLY A 221 27.17 30.88 12.02
CA GLY A 221 28.10 30.48 13.10
C GLY A 221 28.55 29.01 13.04
N ALA A 222 27.91 28.16 12.23
CA ALA A 222 28.38 26.81 11.94
C ALA A 222 29.33 26.75 10.73
N LEU A 223 29.28 27.76 9.87
CA LEU A 223 30.14 27.94 8.69
C LEU A 223 31.39 28.77 9.00
N GLU A 224 31.34 29.61 10.03
CA GLU A 224 32.52 30.29 10.57
C GLU A 224 33.52 29.23 11.05
N ILE A 225 34.75 29.36 10.57
CA ILE A 225 35.88 28.49 10.92
C ILE A 225 36.13 28.72 12.41
N ARG A 226 35.76 27.74 13.23
CA ARG A 226 36.09 27.78 14.65
C ARG A 226 37.57 27.46 14.79
N PRO A 227 38.31 28.15 15.68
CA PRO A 227 39.67 27.74 15.97
C PRO A 227 39.67 26.27 16.42
N PRO A 228 40.67 25.47 15.98
CA PRO A 228 40.79 24.10 16.43
C PRO A 228 40.85 24.07 17.96
N PRO A 229 40.16 23.13 18.64
CA PRO A 229 40.36 22.95 20.07
C PRO A 229 41.82 22.59 20.35
N PRO A 230 42.35 22.91 21.55
CA PRO A 230 43.69 22.48 21.93
C PRO A 230 43.80 20.95 21.77
N LYS A 231 44.92 20.50 21.21
CA LYS A 231 45.16 19.08 20.96
C LYS A 231 45.34 18.37 22.31
N PRO A 232 44.51 17.37 22.65
CA PRO A 232 44.69 16.62 23.87
C PRO A 232 45.92 15.71 23.77
N THR A 233 46.52 15.36 24.90
CA THR A 233 47.73 14.52 24.98
C THR A 233 47.41 13.24 25.73
N ILE A 234 47.83 12.08 25.20
CA ILE A 234 47.73 10.80 25.89
C ILE A 234 49.16 10.43 26.31
N PRO A 235 49.44 10.25 27.61
CA PRO A 235 50.73 9.72 28.08
C PRO A 235 50.99 8.33 27.49
N GLU A 236 52.22 8.04 27.06
CA GLU A 236 52.58 6.78 26.39
C GLU A 236 52.28 5.52 27.24
N ASN A 237 52.21 5.67 28.55
CA ASN A 237 51.99 4.56 29.49
C ASN A 237 50.52 4.12 29.64
N ILE A 238 49.58 4.80 28.97
CA ILE A 238 48.14 4.51 29.13
C ILE A 238 47.63 3.79 27.88
N PRO A 239 47.32 2.49 27.96
CA PRO A 239 46.83 1.74 26.81
C PRO A 239 45.43 2.21 26.41
N ILE A 240 45.19 2.31 25.10
CA ILE A 240 43.86 2.58 24.55
C ILE A 240 43.06 1.26 24.60
N PRO A 241 41.78 1.27 25.03
CA PRO A 241 40.96 0.06 25.08
C PRO A 241 40.89 -0.66 23.73
N ASP A 242 41.02 -1.99 23.77
CA ASP A 242 41.02 -2.83 22.58
C ASP A 242 39.72 -2.67 21.77
N GLY A 243 39.86 -2.43 20.46
CA GLY A 243 38.75 -2.28 19.52
C GLY A 243 38.25 -0.85 19.31
N GLU A 244 38.69 0.13 20.10
CA GLU A 244 38.46 1.55 19.78
C GLU A 244 39.51 2.09 18.81
N GLU A 245 39.07 2.86 17.81
CA GLU A 245 40.02 3.58 16.94
C GLU A 245 40.80 4.63 17.76
N ASN A 246 42.11 4.75 17.54
CA ASN A 246 42.91 5.82 18.13
C ASN A 246 42.58 7.15 17.44
N TRP A 247 41.63 7.89 18.01
CA TRP A 247 41.16 9.16 17.44
C TRP A 247 42.23 10.25 17.51
N LEU A 248 43.19 10.13 18.42
CA LEU A 248 44.33 11.05 18.54
C LEU A 248 45.27 10.93 17.34
N ALA A 249 45.55 9.69 16.90
CA ALA A 249 46.34 9.44 15.69
C ALA A 249 45.65 9.97 14.42
N LEU A 250 44.31 10.04 14.44
CA LEU A 250 43.51 10.59 13.34
C LEU A 250 43.45 12.14 13.35
N TRP A 251 43.95 12.79 14.40
CA TRP A 251 43.82 14.25 14.58
C TRP A 251 44.53 15.06 13.50
N ASP A 252 45.71 14.58 13.07
CA ASP A 252 46.58 15.26 12.10
C ASP A 252 46.46 14.67 10.68
N LEU A 253 45.36 13.98 10.37
CA LEU A 253 45.13 13.45 9.03
C LEU A 253 45.07 14.56 7.99
N ALA A 254 45.75 14.34 6.86
CA ALA A 254 45.66 15.22 5.70
C ALA A 254 44.23 15.19 5.10
N ASP A 255 43.84 16.28 4.43
CA ASP A 255 42.50 16.42 3.82
C ASP A 255 42.18 15.29 2.83
N GLU A 256 43.18 14.74 2.14
CA GLU A 256 43.00 13.61 1.23
C GLU A 256 42.57 12.33 1.96
N GLN A 257 43.13 12.07 3.15
CA GLN A 257 42.80 10.90 3.96
C GLN A 257 41.42 11.05 4.59
N LEU A 258 41.10 12.26 5.08
CA LEU A 258 39.76 12.61 5.57
C LEU A 258 38.72 12.42 4.47
N GLU A 259 39.01 12.86 3.25
CA GLU A 259 38.10 12.64 2.13
C GLU A 259 37.89 11.15 1.84
N ARG A 260 38.95 10.34 1.81
CA ARG A 260 38.83 8.89 1.61
C ARG A 260 37.93 8.27 2.68
N ARG A 261 38.05 8.71 3.95
CA ARG A 261 37.20 8.26 5.06
C ARG A 261 35.74 8.68 4.88
N VAL A 262 35.48 9.94 4.55
CA VAL A 262 34.13 10.45 4.22
C VAL A 262 33.50 9.66 3.06
N LEU A 263 34.27 9.34 2.02
CA LEU A 263 33.81 8.55 0.89
C LEU A 263 33.50 7.10 1.28
N ARG A 264 34.31 6.46 2.14
CA ARG A 264 34.02 5.12 2.70
C ARG A 264 32.74 5.13 3.52
N GLU A 265 32.55 6.11 4.40
CA GLU A 265 31.32 6.26 5.18
C GLU A 265 30.09 6.45 4.28
N LYS A 266 30.19 7.34 3.28
CA LYS A 266 29.10 7.56 2.31
C LYS A 266 28.77 6.28 1.55
N LYS A 267 29.78 5.51 1.14
CA LYS A 267 29.60 4.19 0.50
C LYS A 267 28.92 3.20 1.46
N ARG A 268 29.33 3.12 2.73
CA ARG A 268 28.72 2.26 3.76
C ARG A 268 27.25 2.62 3.97
N LYS A 269 26.95 3.90 4.23
CA LYS A 269 25.58 4.42 4.38
C LYS A 269 24.73 4.19 3.12
N ALA A 270 25.32 4.28 1.93
CA ALA A 270 24.62 3.98 0.67
C ALA A 270 24.33 2.48 0.52
N ALA A 271 25.27 1.61 0.91
CA ALA A 271 25.11 0.16 0.93
C ALA A 271 24.02 -0.26 1.93
N GLU A 272 24.03 0.28 3.15
CA GLU A 272 22.99 0.07 4.17
C GLU A 272 21.60 0.48 3.65
N ARG A 273 21.49 1.66 3.02
CA ARG A 273 20.23 2.11 2.40
C ARG A 273 19.78 1.20 1.25
N LYS A 274 20.72 0.67 0.45
CA LYS A 274 20.41 -0.28 -0.62
C LYS A 274 19.94 -1.62 -0.04
N ALA A 275 20.61 -2.13 1.00
CA ALA A 275 20.22 -3.33 1.72
C ALA A 275 18.83 -3.18 2.35
N LEU A 276 18.54 -2.04 2.98
CA LEU A 276 17.20 -1.73 3.52
C LEU A 276 16.13 -1.76 2.41
N ARG A 277 16.40 -1.16 1.24
CA ARG A 277 15.47 -1.19 0.10
C ARG A 277 15.25 -2.61 -0.43
N ILE A 278 16.30 -3.43 -0.50
CA ILE A 278 16.21 -4.84 -0.91
C ILE A 278 15.34 -5.59 0.11
N LYS A 279 15.58 -5.44 1.41
CA LYS A 279 14.77 -6.05 2.48
C LYS A 279 13.30 -5.61 2.42
N GLN A 280 13.03 -4.35 2.10
CA GLN A 280 11.67 -3.86 1.92
C GLN A 280 11.01 -4.41 0.64
N GLN A 281 11.78 -4.64 -0.43
CA GLN A 281 11.30 -5.23 -1.67
C GLN A 281 11.03 -6.72 -1.53
N SER A 282 11.92 -7.49 -0.89
CA SER A 282 11.71 -8.90 -0.58
C SER A 282 10.48 -9.08 0.31
N GLY A 283 10.34 -8.31 1.38
CA GLY A 283 9.13 -8.36 2.22
C GLY A 283 7.85 -7.93 1.49
N LYS A 284 7.93 -7.13 0.41
CA LYS A 284 6.77 -6.86 -0.47
C LYS A 284 6.47 -8.01 -1.42
N ALA A 285 7.50 -8.71 -1.91
CA ALA A 285 7.36 -9.89 -2.76
C ALA A 285 6.75 -11.05 -1.96
N GLU A 286 7.27 -11.32 -0.76
CA GLU A 286 6.73 -12.32 0.17
C GLU A 286 5.25 -12.05 0.51
N ARG A 287 4.88 -10.79 0.79
CA ARG A 287 3.46 -10.42 0.99
C ARG A 287 2.59 -10.55 -0.27
N ARG A 288 3.17 -10.55 -1.47
CA ARG A 288 2.42 -10.84 -2.70
C ARG A 288 2.26 -12.35 -2.86
N GLU A 289 3.34 -13.10 -2.68
CA GLU A 289 3.35 -14.55 -2.71
C GLU A 289 2.37 -15.14 -1.69
N ALA A 290 2.39 -14.70 -0.43
CA ALA A 290 1.42 -15.13 0.58
C ALA A 290 -0.05 -14.79 0.20
N ARG A 291 -0.29 -13.69 -0.52
CA ARG A 291 -1.63 -13.36 -1.02
C ARG A 291 -2.03 -14.23 -2.22
N ASP A 292 -1.09 -14.54 -3.10
CA ASP A 292 -1.33 -15.37 -4.27
C ASP A 292 -1.50 -16.85 -3.85
N GLU A 293 -0.75 -17.31 -2.85
CA GLU A 293 -0.93 -18.62 -2.21
C GLU A 293 -2.28 -18.70 -1.51
N LYS A 294 -2.66 -17.70 -0.73
CA LYS A 294 -4.02 -17.63 -0.16
C LYS A 294 -5.12 -17.70 -1.22
N ARG A 295 -4.91 -17.05 -2.38
CA ARG A 295 -5.84 -17.12 -3.53
C ARG A 295 -5.80 -18.47 -4.23
N ARG A 296 -4.67 -19.17 -4.22
CA ARG A 296 -4.52 -20.54 -4.74
C ARG A 296 -5.29 -21.51 -3.86
N VAL A 297 -5.00 -21.53 -2.55
CA VAL A 297 -5.71 -22.35 -1.55
C VAL A 297 -7.23 -22.12 -1.63
N TYR A 298 -7.68 -20.86 -1.72
CA TYR A 298 -9.12 -20.57 -1.87
C TYR A 298 -9.72 -21.14 -3.17
N ARG A 299 -8.97 -21.15 -4.27
CA ARG A 299 -9.42 -21.77 -5.52
C ARG A 299 -9.50 -23.28 -5.40
N GLU A 300 -8.53 -23.92 -4.76
CA GLU A 300 -8.51 -25.36 -4.50
C GLU A 300 -9.68 -25.75 -3.59
N ILE A 301 -9.90 -25.05 -2.47
CA ILE A 301 -11.07 -25.24 -1.60
C ILE A 301 -12.38 -25.06 -2.38
N LYS A 302 -12.47 -24.05 -3.25
CA LYS A 302 -13.68 -23.86 -4.06
C LYS A 302 -13.94 -25.01 -5.03
N LEU A 303 -12.87 -25.60 -5.60
CA LEU A 303 -12.98 -26.77 -6.47
C LEU A 303 -13.37 -28.01 -5.69
N THR A 304 -12.81 -28.25 -4.49
CA THR A 304 -13.21 -29.39 -3.65
C THR A 304 -14.66 -29.28 -3.18
N TRP A 305 -15.12 -28.09 -2.78
CA TRP A 305 -16.53 -27.84 -2.47
C TRP A 305 -17.45 -28.10 -3.67
N LYS A 306 -16.99 -27.80 -4.88
CA LYS A 306 -17.76 -28.10 -6.09
C LYS A 306 -17.84 -29.61 -6.34
N ALA A 307 -16.74 -30.34 -6.14
CA ALA A 307 -16.71 -31.79 -6.27
C ALA A 307 -17.63 -32.47 -5.24
N ILE A 308 -17.56 -32.08 -3.96
CA ILE A 308 -18.45 -32.57 -2.90
C ILE A 308 -19.92 -32.28 -3.24
N LYS A 309 -20.21 -31.09 -3.78
CA LYS A 309 -21.58 -30.74 -4.19
C LYS A 309 -22.06 -31.59 -5.36
N GLU A 310 -21.21 -31.86 -6.35
CA GLU A 310 -21.54 -32.74 -7.48
C GLU A 310 -21.75 -34.19 -7.01
N GLU A 311 -20.92 -34.68 -6.07
CA GLU A 311 -21.03 -36.01 -5.48
C GLU A 311 -22.32 -36.18 -4.66
N THR A 312 -22.62 -35.24 -3.75
CA THR A 312 -23.88 -35.24 -2.99
C THR A 312 -25.11 -35.16 -3.90
N THR A 313 -25.04 -34.47 -5.05
CA THR A 313 -26.15 -34.51 -6.02
C THR A 313 -26.29 -35.89 -6.68
N ARG A 314 -25.18 -36.58 -6.97
CA ARG A 314 -25.19 -37.96 -7.52
C ARG A 314 -25.76 -38.95 -6.52
N GLU A 315 -25.39 -38.86 -5.25
CA GLU A 315 -25.94 -39.71 -4.18
C GLU A 315 -27.44 -39.48 -4.01
N LYS A 316 -27.89 -38.22 -4.00
CA LYS A 316 -29.33 -37.91 -3.95
C LYS A 316 -30.09 -38.48 -5.14
N THR A 317 -29.53 -38.45 -6.34
CA THR A 317 -30.18 -39.08 -7.50
C THR A 317 -30.22 -40.61 -7.40
N LYS A 318 -29.18 -41.24 -6.82
CA LYS A 318 -29.16 -42.69 -6.56
C LYS A 318 -30.18 -43.11 -5.51
N ILE A 319 -30.27 -42.36 -4.41
CA ILE A 319 -31.27 -42.60 -3.36
C ILE A 319 -32.67 -42.49 -3.95
N LYS A 320 -32.95 -41.43 -4.72
CA LYS A 320 -34.23 -41.27 -5.39
C LYS A 320 -34.57 -42.41 -6.35
N SER A 321 -33.59 -42.91 -7.13
CA SER A 321 -33.85 -44.07 -8.00
C SER A 321 -34.18 -45.34 -7.21
N ILE A 322 -33.55 -45.53 -6.04
CA ILE A 322 -33.85 -46.65 -5.15
C ILE A 322 -35.26 -46.49 -4.55
N GLU A 323 -35.59 -45.31 -4.04
CA GLU A 323 -36.93 -44.98 -3.52
C GLU A 323 -38.03 -45.18 -4.59
N ASP A 324 -37.76 -44.79 -5.84
CA ASP A 324 -38.68 -45.00 -6.97
C ASP A 324 -38.85 -46.49 -7.30
N GLU A 325 -37.77 -47.29 -7.23
CA GLU A 325 -37.83 -48.75 -7.41
C GLU A 325 -38.57 -49.45 -6.28
N GLU A 326 -38.34 -49.06 -5.02
CA GLU A 326 -39.07 -49.56 -3.85
C GLU A 326 -40.55 -49.19 -3.91
N SER A 327 -40.87 -47.94 -4.29
CA SER A 327 -42.25 -47.49 -4.48
C SER A 327 -42.97 -48.29 -5.57
N LYS A 328 -42.28 -48.63 -6.66
CA LYS A 328 -42.83 -49.52 -7.70
C LYS A 328 -43.08 -50.94 -7.19
N LYS A 329 -42.16 -51.50 -6.39
CA LYS A 329 -42.34 -52.82 -5.77
C LYS A 329 -43.55 -52.83 -4.83
N ILE A 330 -43.65 -51.85 -3.94
CA ILE A 330 -44.78 -51.69 -3.02
C ILE A 330 -46.10 -51.55 -3.80
N ALA A 331 -46.13 -50.76 -4.88
CA ALA A 331 -47.33 -50.63 -5.71
C ALA A 331 -47.74 -51.96 -6.37
N VAL A 332 -46.80 -52.80 -6.79
CA VAL A 332 -47.08 -54.15 -7.30
C VAL A 332 -47.61 -55.05 -6.19
N ASP A 333 -46.98 -55.05 -5.02
CA ASP A 333 -47.38 -55.88 -3.87
C ASP A 333 -48.78 -55.49 -3.36
N VAL A 334 -49.08 -54.19 -3.27
CA VAL A 334 -50.42 -53.69 -2.92
C VAL A 334 -51.45 -54.15 -3.95
N ASN A 335 -51.17 -54.02 -5.26
CA ASN A 335 -52.08 -54.53 -6.30
C ASN A 335 -52.33 -56.04 -6.20
N VAL A 336 -51.28 -56.82 -5.86
CA VAL A 336 -51.41 -58.28 -5.65
C VAL A 336 -52.24 -58.58 -4.40
N MET A 337 -51.99 -57.88 -3.29
CA MET A 337 -52.76 -58.01 -2.05
C MET A 337 -54.23 -57.62 -2.24
N GLU A 338 -54.52 -56.49 -2.90
CA GLU A 338 -55.88 -56.06 -3.22
C GLU A 338 -56.59 -57.07 -4.11
N ARG A 339 -55.89 -57.62 -5.12
CA ARG A 339 -56.43 -58.69 -5.96
C ARG A 339 -56.74 -59.95 -5.17
N GLN A 340 -55.85 -60.36 -4.26
CA GLN A 340 -56.08 -61.52 -3.40
C GLN A 340 -57.24 -61.29 -2.43
N ALA A 341 -57.30 -60.12 -1.78
CA ALA A 341 -58.40 -59.74 -0.91
C ALA A 341 -59.75 -59.71 -1.64
N ALA A 342 -59.76 -59.25 -2.90
CA ALA A 342 -60.94 -59.31 -3.75
C ALA A 342 -61.35 -60.76 -4.08
N LEU A 343 -60.39 -61.65 -4.38
CA LEU A 343 -60.65 -63.07 -4.59
C LEU A 343 -61.19 -63.75 -3.33
N ASP A 344 -60.60 -63.47 -2.16
CA ASP A 344 -61.04 -64.02 -0.88
C ASP A 344 -62.44 -63.52 -0.50
N HIS A 345 -62.75 -62.25 -0.80
CA HIS A 345 -64.08 -61.66 -0.63
C HIS A 345 -65.11 -62.29 -1.60
N CYS A 346 -64.74 -62.55 -2.85
CA CYS A 346 -65.59 -63.31 -3.77
C CYS A 346 -65.83 -64.74 -3.26
N ALA A 347 -64.80 -65.39 -2.72
CA ALA A 347 -64.91 -66.72 -2.14
C ALA A 347 -65.83 -66.75 -0.91
N SER A 348 -65.76 -65.75 -0.03
CA SER A 348 -66.64 -65.65 1.14
C SER A 348 -68.11 -65.43 0.77
N LEU A 349 -68.38 -64.78 -0.37
CA LEU A 349 -69.71 -64.65 -0.97
C LEU A 349 -70.19 -65.93 -1.67
N GLY A 350 -69.43 -67.03 -1.64
CA GLY A 350 -69.79 -68.31 -2.25
C GLY A 350 -69.42 -68.46 -3.72
N PHE A 351 -68.75 -67.46 -4.32
CA PHE A 351 -68.17 -67.56 -5.66
C PHE A 351 -66.80 -68.24 -5.59
N THR A 352 -66.80 -69.55 -5.37
CA THR A 352 -65.61 -70.38 -5.49
C THR A 352 -65.44 -70.86 -6.93
N ILE A 353 -64.21 -71.05 -7.39
CA ILE A 353 -63.88 -71.55 -8.74
C ILE A 353 -64.60 -72.89 -9.04
N ALA A 354 -64.92 -73.67 -8.01
CA ALA A 354 -65.66 -74.91 -8.11
C ALA A 354 -67.17 -74.72 -8.41
N ASN A 355 -67.77 -73.62 -7.96
CA ASN A 355 -69.19 -73.32 -8.18
C ASN A 355 -69.46 -72.62 -9.51
N THR A 356 -68.42 -72.21 -10.24
CA THR A 356 -68.52 -71.55 -11.55
C THR A 356 -68.29 -72.54 -12.70
N SER A 357 -68.85 -73.74 -12.63
CA SER A 357 -68.92 -74.62 -13.80
C SER A 357 -69.97 -74.06 -14.77
N GLY A 358 -69.51 -73.45 -15.87
CA GLY A 358 -70.37 -72.84 -16.90
C GLY A 358 -70.19 -71.34 -17.12
N VAL A 359 -69.32 -70.67 -16.36
CA VAL A 359 -68.88 -69.31 -16.70
C VAL A 359 -67.56 -69.42 -17.46
N ASP A 360 -67.63 -69.34 -18.79
CA ASP A 360 -66.44 -69.26 -19.63
C ASP A 360 -65.55 -68.13 -19.12
N GLU A 361 -64.26 -68.43 -18.95
CA GLU A 361 -63.23 -67.48 -18.57
C GLU A 361 -63.43 -66.22 -19.43
N ILE A 362 -63.92 -65.14 -18.80
CA ILE A 362 -64.02 -63.84 -19.46
C ILE A 362 -62.58 -63.44 -19.71
N LYS A 363 -62.03 -63.85 -20.85
CA LYS A 363 -60.79 -63.31 -21.39
C LYS A 363 -61.01 -61.81 -21.31
N PRO A 364 -60.21 -61.07 -20.53
CA PRO A 364 -60.38 -59.63 -20.41
C PRO A 364 -60.41 -59.15 -21.85
N ARG A 365 -61.58 -58.67 -22.27
CA ARG A 365 -61.78 -58.15 -23.61
C ARG A 365 -60.83 -56.98 -23.62
N ALA A 366 -59.68 -57.14 -24.26
CA ALA A 366 -58.70 -56.09 -24.49
C ALA A 366 -59.38 -55.10 -25.45
N LEU A 367 -60.38 -54.40 -24.93
CA LEU A 367 -61.12 -53.35 -25.57
C LEU A 367 -60.12 -52.19 -25.69
N GLY A 368 -59.40 -52.19 -26.80
CA GLY A 368 -58.97 -50.96 -27.44
C GLY A 368 -57.85 -50.16 -26.78
N MET A 369 -57.11 -50.70 -25.81
CA MET A 369 -55.84 -50.12 -25.39
C MET A 369 -54.66 -51.00 -25.85
N LYS A 370 -54.66 -51.36 -27.14
CA LYS A 370 -53.40 -51.68 -27.81
C LYS A 370 -52.53 -50.44 -27.70
N GLY A 371 -51.38 -50.60 -27.07
CA GLY A 371 -50.44 -49.53 -26.80
C GLY A 371 -50.25 -48.64 -28.02
N LEU A 372 -50.57 -47.35 -27.87
CA LEU A 372 -49.62 -46.36 -28.33
C LEU A 372 -48.37 -46.60 -27.49
N GLU A 373 -47.42 -47.35 -28.03
CA GLU A 373 -46.01 -47.15 -27.67
C GLU A 373 -45.72 -45.69 -27.99
N VAL A 374 -45.90 -44.83 -27.00
CA VAL A 374 -45.33 -43.50 -27.02
C VAL A 374 -43.84 -43.75 -26.90
N ASP A 375 -43.18 -43.84 -28.04
CA ASP A 375 -41.73 -43.90 -28.13
C ASP A 375 -41.20 -42.57 -27.57
N PHE A 376 -40.81 -42.57 -26.29
CA PHE A 376 -40.35 -41.36 -25.60
C PHE A 376 -39.06 -40.80 -26.21
N ASN A 377 -38.42 -41.54 -27.12
CA ASN A 377 -37.31 -41.08 -27.94
C ASN A 377 -37.75 -40.33 -29.22
N ALA A 378 -39.00 -40.49 -29.64
CA ALA A 378 -39.58 -39.84 -30.83
C ALA A 378 -40.38 -38.56 -30.48
N ILE A 379 -40.52 -38.21 -29.21
CA ILE A 379 -40.96 -36.86 -28.83
C ILE A 379 -39.78 -35.91 -29.08
N GLU A 380 -39.68 -35.44 -30.33
CA GLU A 380 -38.94 -34.23 -30.65
C GLU A 380 -39.53 -33.09 -29.80
N VAL A 381 -38.88 -32.83 -28.68
CA VAL A 381 -39.04 -31.57 -27.96
C VAL A 381 -38.61 -30.49 -28.96
N GLY A 382 -39.60 -29.93 -29.64
CA GLY A 382 -39.43 -28.86 -30.62
C GLY A 382 -38.44 -27.86 -30.05
N GLU A 383 -37.28 -27.79 -30.72
CA GLU A 383 -36.14 -26.98 -30.39
C GLU A 383 -36.59 -25.52 -30.45
N ARG A 384 -37.17 -25.02 -29.34
CA ARG A 384 -37.37 -23.59 -29.12
C ARG A 384 -35.99 -22.99 -29.07
N ARG A 385 -35.56 -22.47 -30.22
CA ARG A 385 -34.42 -21.59 -30.41
C ARG A 385 -34.35 -20.59 -29.26
N SER A 386 -33.58 -20.93 -28.25
CA SER A 386 -33.17 -20.07 -27.17
C SER A 386 -31.65 -19.97 -27.19
N ASP A 387 -31.15 -19.51 -28.35
CA ASP A 387 -29.80 -18.96 -28.51
C ASP A 387 -29.67 -17.60 -27.79
N VAL A 388 -30.16 -17.51 -26.55
CA VAL A 388 -29.85 -16.42 -25.64
C VAL A 388 -29.05 -17.01 -24.51
N LYS A 389 -27.73 -17.11 -24.72
CA LYS A 389 -26.77 -17.36 -23.65
C LYS A 389 -27.04 -16.36 -22.53
N PRO A 390 -27.31 -16.78 -21.28
CA PRO A 390 -27.43 -15.85 -20.19
C PRO A 390 -26.06 -15.20 -19.97
N LYS A 391 -25.95 -13.92 -20.35
CA LYS A 391 -24.84 -13.07 -19.91
C LYS A 391 -24.95 -12.92 -18.40
N GLN A 392 -24.22 -13.77 -17.68
CA GLN A 392 -23.94 -13.53 -16.28
C GLN A 392 -23.16 -12.21 -16.15
N GLY A 393 -23.84 -11.13 -15.76
CA GLY A 393 -23.16 -9.92 -15.33
C GLY A 393 -23.80 -8.58 -15.69
N SER A 394 -25.08 -8.34 -15.39
CA SER A 394 -25.51 -7.00 -14.95
C SER A 394 -26.84 -7.06 -14.22
N LYS A 395 -26.83 -6.78 -12.92
CA LYS A 395 -28.03 -6.41 -12.16
C LYS A 395 -28.41 -4.96 -12.53
N ARG A 396 -29.05 -4.77 -13.67
CA ARG A 396 -29.83 -3.56 -13.95
C ARG A 396 -31.07 -4.01 -14.71
N VAL A 397 -32.22 -3.85 -14.06
CA VAL A 397 -33.54 -4.04 -14.65
C VAL A 397 -33.73 -2.93 -15.68
N ASP A 398 -33.91 -3.31 -16.94
CA ASP A 398 -34.23 -2.40 -18.03
C ASP A 398 -35.76 -2.25 -18.05
N LEU A 399 -36.27 -1.08 -17.65
CA LEU A 399 -37.71 -0.77 -17.53
C LEU A 399 -38.30 -0.20 -18.84
N SER A 400 -37.61 -0.38 -19.96
CA SER A 400 -37.99 0.26 -21.22
C SER A 400 -39.08 -0.46 -22.01
N ASN A 401 -39.49 -1.68 -21.62
CA ASN A 401 -40.53 -2.46 -22.28
C ASN A 401 -41.67 -2.86 -21.32
N VAL A 402 -42.33 -1.87 -20.71
CA VAL A 402 -43.65 -2.07 -20.09
C VAL A 402 -44.71 -1.67 -21.12
N PRO A 403 -45.61 -2.58 -21.53
CA PRO A 403 -46.73 -2.27 -22.42
C PRO A 403 -47.61 -1.18 -21.80
N LYS A 404 -48.04 -0.21 -22.61
CA LYS A 404 -48.78 0.99 -22.16
C LYS A 404 -50.23 0.72 -21.70
N ASP A 405 -50.71 -0.52 -21.76
CA ASP A 405 -52.13 -0.83 -21.57
C ASP A 405 -52.49 -1.39 -20.19
N ALA A 406 -51.57 -1.34 -19.21
CA ALA A 406 -51.84 -1.75 -17.83
C ALA A 406 -52.16 -0.57 -16.89
N LYS A 407 -52.94 0.41 -17.36
CA LYS A 407 -53.51 1.48 -16.53
C LYS A 407 -55.01 1.25 -16.35
N THR A 408 -55.37 0.52 -15.29
CA THR A 408 -56.56 0.72 -14.43
C THR A 408 -56.73 -0.50 -13.54
N ALA A 409 -56.07 -0.50 -12.38
CA ALA A 409 -56.50 -1.30 -11.25
C ALA A 409 -56.36 -0.44 -10.00
N TYR A 410 -57.49 0.16 -9.66
CA TYR A 410 -57.79 0.91 -8.46
C TYR A 410 -57.51 0.03 -7.24
N ILE A 411 -56.60 0.45 -6.36
CA ILE A 411 -56.40 -0.14 -5.04
C ILE A 411 -56.82 0.91 -4.00
N PRO A 412 -57.84 0.66 -3.16
CA PRO A 412 -58.27 1.62 -2.17
C PRO A 412 -57.29 1.58 -0.98
N SER A 413 -56.51 2.64 -0.81
CA SER A 413 -55.72 2.86 0.40
C SER A 413 -56.61 3.44 1.49
N GLY A 414 -56.66 2.73 2.62
CA GLY A 414 -57.43 3.07 3.79
C GLY A 414 -57.06 4.40 4.45
N GLN A 415 -58.07 4.92 5.13
CA GLN A 415 -58.09 6.08 6.02
C GLN A 415 -56.90 6.10 7.00
N ARG A 416 -56.29 7.28 7.17
CA ARG A 416 -55.79 7.75 8.48
C ARG A 416 -55.46 9.24 8.45
N GLY A 417 -56.22 9.99 9.25
CA GLY A 417 -55.69 11.01 10.15
C GLY A 417 -55.41 12.39 9.55
N GLU A 418 -56.41 13.26 9.64
CA GLU A 418 -56.26 14.71 9.66
C GLU A 418 -55.51 15.18 10.93
N GLY A 419 -54.80 16.31 10.79
CA GLY A 419 -54.00 17.00 11.81
C GLY A 419 -52.71 17.48 11.13
N GLY A 420 -52.63 18.68 10.55
CA GLY A 420 -52.99 19.95 11.16
C GLY A 420 -51.78 20.46 11.92
N ASP A 421 -50.86 21.13 11.24
CA ASP A 421 -50.06 22.23 11.80
C ASP A 421 -49.24 22.94 10.71
N SER A 422 -49.22 24.25 10.83
CA SER A 422 -48.84 25.30 9.88
C SER A 422 -47.34 25.40 9.60
N GLU A 423 -46.94 25.40 8.32
CA GLU A 423 -45.62 25.87 7.89
C GLU A 423 -45.66 27.39 7.63
N GLU A 424 -45.15 28.17 8.58
CA GLU A 424 -44.64 29.51 8.35
C GLU A 424 -43.38 29.42 7.46
N PHE A 425 -43.55 29.66 6.16
CA PHE A 425 -42.44 29.86 5.24
C PHE A 425 -41.83 31.27 5.45
N ILE A 426 -40.72 31.32 6.16
CA ILE A 426 -39.83 32.49 6.24
C ILE A 426 -39.30 32.79 4.83
N LYS A 427 -39.80 33.87 4.22
CA LYS A 427 -39.20 34.49 3.03
C LYS A 427 -37.85 35.07 3.43
N PHE A 428 -36.76 34.50 2.92
CA PHE A 428 -35.44 35.11 2.99
C PHE A 428 -35.29 36.09 1.81
N ASP A 429 -35.16 37.37 2.16
CA ASP A 429 -34.87 38.44 1.21
C ASP A 429 -33.50 38.24 0.54
N ALA A 430 -33.50 38.40 -0.78
CA ALA A 430 -32.32 38.34 -1.64
C ALA A 430 -31.47 39.61 -1.46
N GLY A 431 -30.57 39.60 -0.48
CA GLY A 431 -29.62 40.69 -0.26
C GLY A 431 -28.25 40.19 0.18
N GLU A 432 -27.23 40.50 -0.62
CA GLU A 432 -25.78 40.38 -0.38
C GLU A 432 -25.17 38.97 -0.35
N GLU A 433 -24.60 38.56 -1.49
CA GLU A 433 -23.59 37.50 -1.59
C GLU A 433 -22.31 37.93 -0.85
N LYS A 434 -22.25 37.65 0.46
CA LYS A 434 -20.98 37.55 1.18
C LYS A 434 -20.39 36.18 0.87
N ASP A 435 -19.26 36.16 0.18
CA ASP A 435 -18.39 34.99 -0.01
C ASP A 435 -17.96 34.42 1.35
N PHE A 436 -18.84 33.64 1.97
CA PHE A 436 -18.60 32.96 3.23
C PHE A 436 -17.49 31.92 3.05
N GLU A 437 -16.59 31.83 4.02
CA GLU A 437 -15.47 30.88 4.10
C GLU A 437 -15.90 29.39 4.12
N ALA A 438 -16.53 28.91 3.06
CA ALA A 438 -17.11 27.57 2.95
C ALA A 438 -16.07 26.44 3.09
N LEU A 439 -14.79 26.75 2.84
CA LEU A 439 -13.67 25.80 3.00
C LEU A 439 -13.32 25.54 4.48
N SER A 440 -13.45 26.55 5.36
CA SER A 440 -13.19 26.44 6.80
C SER A 440 -14.32 25.67 7.51
N TYR A 441 -15.56 25.96 7.13
CA TYR A 441 -16.76 25.30 7.65
C TYR A 441 -16.76 23.79 7.34
N ASN A 442 -16.39 23.41 6.11
CA ASN A 442 -16.27 22.00 5.71
C ASN A 442 -15.19 21.24 6.50
N HIS A 443 -14.08 21.88 6.89
CA HIS A 443 -13.06 21.20 7.70
C HIS A 443 -13.53 20.96 9.15
N LYS A 444 -14.20 21.95 9.76
CA LYS A 444 -14.81 21.81 11.09
C LYS A 444 -15.92 20.75 11.09
N LEU A 445 -16.77 20.74 10.07
CA LEU A 445 -17.83 19.73 9.89
C LEU A 445 -17.24 18.32 9.74
N ARG A 446 -16.20 18.14 8.91
CA ARG A 446 -15.49 16.86 8.76
C ARG A 446 -14.75 16.41 10.04
N ARG A 447 -14.36 17.33 10.93
CA ARG A 447 -13.81 16.98 12.25
C ARG A 447 -14.93 16.56 13.21
N LYS A 448 -16.05 17.27 13.25
CA LYS A 448 -17.23 16.89 14.04
C LYS A 448 -17.78 15.53 13.61
N LEU A 449 -17.92 15.29 12.31
CA LEU A 449 -18.37 14.01 11.77
C LEU A 449 -17.42 12.85 12.12
N ARG A 450 -16.10 13.06 12.03
CA ARG A 450 -15.12 12.05 12.47
C ARG A 450 -15.24 11.72 13.95
N ARG A 451 -15.35 12.74 14.81
CA ARG A 451 -15.59 12.52 16.25
C ARG A 451 -16.89 11.78 16.52
N ALA A 452 -17.96 12.08 15.77
CA ALA A 452 -19.24 11.38 15.92
C ALA A 452 -19.15 9.91 15.49
N ILE A 453 -18.42 9.61 14.40
CA ILE A 453 -18.16 8.23 13.96
C ILE A 453 -17.32 7.48 14.99
N ASP A 454 -16.21 8.07 15.46
CA ASP A 454 -15.34 7.47 16.47
C ASP A 454 -16.13 7.17 17.77
N ASN A 455 -16.98 8.12 18.22
CA ASN A 455 -17.84 7.92 19.39
C ASN A 455 -18.90 6.82 19.19
N ALA A 456 -19.48 6.71 17.99
CA ALA A 456 -20.43 5.65 17.67
C ALA A 456 -19.77 4.27 17.58
N GLU A 457 -18.53 4.19 17.11
CA GLU A 457 -17.73 2.96 17.13
C GLU A 457 -17.39 2.53 18.57
N ILE A 458 -16.97 3.48 19.43
CA ILE A 458 -16.74 3.22 20.86
C ILE A 458 -18.03 2.72 21.53
N GLY A 459 -19.20 3.31 21.23
CA GLY A 459 -20.48 2.86 21.77
C GLY A 459 -20.83 1.43 21.35
N LYS A 460 -20.54 1.04 20.10
CA LYS A 460 -20.73 -0.34 19.63
C LYS A 460 -19.79 -1.33 20.31
N GLU A 461 -18.52 -0.96 20.51
CA GLU A 461 -17.56 -1.81 21.23
C GLU A 461 -17.97 -2.01 22.68
N LEU A 462 -18.44 -0.96 23.37
CA LEU A 462 -18.99 -1.06 24.73
C LEU A 462 -20.21 -1.98 24.79
N LEU A 463 -21.12 -1.89 23.82
CA LEU A 463 -22.31 -2.75 23.77
C LEU A 463 -21.96 -4.22 23.50
N VAL A 464 -20.98 -4.49 22.64
CA VAL A 464 -20.45 -5.85 22.40
C VAL A 464 -19.77 -6.39 23.66
N ARG A 465 -18.99 -5.55 24.36
CA ARG A 465 -18.34 -5.92 25.62
C ARG A 465 -19.37 -6.25 26.71
N GLN A 466 -20.43 -5.45 26.84
CA GLN A 466 -21.51 -5.69 27.79
C GLN A 466 -22.20 -7.03 27.50
N ARG A 467 -22.59 -7.29 26.25
CA ARG A 467 -23.18 -8.58 25.85
C ARG A 467 -22.27 -9.77 26.10
N ALA A 468 -20.96 -9.61 25.94
CA ALA A 468 -20.00 -10.66 26.26
C ALA A 468 -19.99 -10.94 27.77
N ILE A 469 -19.93 -9.90 28.61
CA ILE A 469 -20.02 -10.05 30.08
C ILE A 469 -21.32 -10.73 30.47
N ASP A 470 -22.45 -10.31 29.90
CA ASP A 470 -23.77 -10.90 30.18
C ASP A 470 -23.81 -12.37 29.78
N TYR A 471 -23.23 -12.75 28.62
CA TYR A 471 -23.11 -14.14 28.19
C TYR A 471 -22.26 -14.99 29.14
N TYR A 472 -21.12 -14.48 29.62
CA TYR A 472 -20.29 -15.21 30.59
C TYR A 472 -21.03 -15.41 31.92
N LYS A 473 -21.77 -14.39 32.38
CA LYS A 473 -22.61 -14.49 33.58
C LYS A 473 -23.77 -15.48 33.41
N GLU A 474 -24.45 -15.47 32.27
CA GLU A 474 -25.56 -16.40 31.96
C GLU A 474 -25.09 -17.87 31.90
N LYS A 475 -23.80 -18.10 31.66
CA LYS A 475 -23.19 -19.43 31.59
C LYS A 475 -22.42 -19.84 32.85
N ASP A 476 -22.50 -19.05 33.92
CA ASP A 476 -21.73 -19.24 35.16
C ASP A 476 -20.22 -19.44 34.91
N LEU A 477 -19.68 -18.79 33.86
CA LEU A 477 -18.27 -18.81 33.50
C LEU A 477 -17.57 -17.58 34.07
N GLU A 478 -16.34 -17.74 34.58
CA GLU A 478 -15.53 -16.61 35.02
C GLU A 478 -15.32 -15.61 33.89
N VAL A 479 -15.72 -14.36 34.11
CA VAL A 479 -15.54 -13.27 33.14
C VAL A 479 -14.02 -12.98 33.04
N PRO A 480 -13.39 -13.10 31.87
CA PRO A 480 -11.97 -12.80 31.71
C PRO A 480 -11.61 -11.39 32.22
N ALA A 481 -10.47 -11.24 32.91
CA ALA A 481 -10.01 -9.96 33.49
C ALA A 481 -10.00 -8.79 32.49
N VAL A 482 -9.76 -9.08 31.21
CA VAL A 482 -9.82 -8.10 30.11
C VAL A 482 -11.21 -7.46 29.96
N LEU A 483 -12.26 -8.24 30.17
CA LEU A 483 -13.65 -7.80 30.15
C LEU A 483 -14.11 -7.18 31.48
N GLN A 484 -13.43 -7.45 32.59
CA GLN A 484 -13.76 -6.91 33.92
C GLN A 484 -13.29 -5.45 34.15
N THR A 485 -12.36 -4.92 33.34
CA THR A 485 -11.90 -3.53 33.54
C THR A 485 -13.08 -2.54 33.43
N PRO A 486 -13.42 -1.76 34.48
CA PRO A 486 -14.58 -0.88 34.42
C PRO A 486 -14.44 0.09 33.24
N PRO A 487 -15.53 0.40 32.51
CA PRO A 487 -15.47 1.41 31.46
C PRO A 487 -14.99 2.71 32.10
N LYS A 488 -13.78 3.18 31.74
CA LYS A 488 -13.25 4.45 32.24
C LYS A 488 -14.29 5.53 31.94
N PRO A 489 -14.82 6.25 32.95
CA PRO A 489 -15.83 7.26 32.71
C PRO A 489 -15.24 8.31 31.76
N LEU A 490 -15.88 8.47 30.60
CA LEU A 490 -15.39 9.28 29.48
C LEU A 490 -15.29 10.80 29.78
N ASN A 491 -15.57 11.23 31.01
CA ASN A 491 -15.67 12.64 31.40
C ASN A 491 -15.17 12.97 32.82
N VAL A 492 -14.20 12.25 33.39
CA VAL A 492 -13.50 12.76 34.59
C VAL A 492 -12.24 13.46 34.14
N THR A 493 -12.31 14.79 34.02
CA THR A 493 -11.18 15.73 33.87
C THR A 493 -10.34 15.80 35.15
N GLY A 494 -9.98 14.65 35.72
CA GLY A 494 -9.04 14.54 36.83
C GLY A 494 -7.69 14.12 36.27
N GLN A 495 -6.70 15.01 36.30
CA GLN A 495 -5.34 14.67 35.91
C GLN A 495 -4.83 13.53 36.78
N ARG A 496 -4.41 12.44 36.15
CA ARG A 496 -3.81 11.31 36.86
C ARG A 496 -2.43 11.72 37.39
N ILE A 497 -2.19 11.47 38.67
CA ILE A 497 -0.88 11.63 39.30
C ILE A 497 -0.07 10.39 38.91
N LEU A 498 1.09 10.59 38.28
CA LEU A 498 2.07 9.54 38.00
C LEU A 498 2.69 9.06 39.32
N ASP A 499 3.27 7.86 39.35
CA ASP A 499 3.85 7.26 40.56
C ASP A 499 4.99 8.10 41.18
N ASN A 500 5.54 9.06 40.42
CA ASN A 500 6.52 10.05 40.88
C ASN A 500 5.88 11.36 41.42
N GLY A 501 4.56 11.37 41.67
CA GLY A 501 3.84 12.53 42.19
C GLY A 501 3.55 13.63 41.17
N MET A 502 3.97 13.48 39.92
CA MET A 502 3.78 14.49 38.88
C MET A 502 2.47 14.27 38.11
N PHE A 503 1.72 15.33 37.84
CA PHE A 503 0.51 15.22 37.02
C PHE A 503 0.85 14.86 35.58
N GLU A 504 0.25 13.80 35.05
CA GLU A 504 0.39 13.40 33.66
C GLU A 504 -0.23 14.49 32.78
N THR A 505 0.57 15.11 31.92
CA THR A 505 0.05 16.16 31.02
C THR A 505 -0.98 15.55 30.08
N ALA A 506 -2.03 16.29 29.71
CA ALA A 506 -3.06 15.83 28.76
C ALA A 506 -2.49 15.36 27.40
N LYS A 507 -1.24 15.73 27.08
CA LYS A 507 -0.51 15.24 25.91
C LYS A 507 0.09 13.86 26.14
N GLN A 508 0.68 13.61 27.31
CA GLN A 508 1.20 12.29 27.70
C GLN A 508 0.06 11.27 27.80
N GLU A 509 -1.07 11.65 28.42
CA GLU A 509 -2.26 10.81 28.51
C GLU A 509 -2.77 10.39 27.12
N ARG A 510 -2.86 11.32 26.16
CA ARG A 510 -3.25 11.00 24.77
C ARG A 510 -2.24 10.11 24.06
N VAL A 511 -0.94 10.24 24.35
CA VAL A 511 0.09 9.39 23.76
C VAL A 511 -0.02 7.98 24.33
N ARG A 512 -0.19 7.85 25.65
CA ARG A 512 -0.40 6.58 26.34
C ARG A 512 -1.66 5.87 25.87
N ALA A 513 -2.80 6.55 25.84
CA ALA A 513 -4.06 5.98 25.34
C ALA A 513 -3.94 5.49 23.88
N ARG A 514 -3.13 6.16 23.05
CA ARG A 514 -2.82 5.69 21.69
C ARG A 514 -1.94 4.44 21.68
N MET A 515 -0.99 4.32 22.61
CA MET A 515 -0.18 3.10 22.74
C MET A 515 -1.02 1.93 23.27
N GLU A 516 -1.82 2.14 24.33
CA GLU A 516 -2.74 1.13 24.87
C GLU A 516 -3.73 0.64 23.81
N LEU A 517 -4.33 1.55 23.04
CA LEU A 517 -5.22 1.18 21.94
C LEU A 517 -4.49 0.43 20.81
N ALA A 518 -3.23 0.77 20.53
CA ALA A 518 -2.42 0.05 19.55
C ALA A 518 -2.08 -1.37 20.02
N GLU A 519 -1.73 -1.53 21.30
CA GLU A 519 -1.44 -2.80 21.95
C GLU A 519 -2.67 -3.71 21.98
N PHE A 520 -3.82 -3.17 22.40
CA PHE A 520 -5.11 -3.87 22.36
C PHE A 520 -5.44 -4.35 20.93
N ASN A 521 -5.26 -3.48 19.93
CA ASN A 521 -5.49 -3.85 18.53
C ASN A 521 -4.53 -4.94 18.03
N THR A 522 -3.27 -4.96 18.49
CA THR A 522 -2.34 -6.06 18.19
C THR A 522 -2.76 -7.37 18.86
N GLN A 523 -3.16 -7.34 20.13
CA GLN A 523 -3.65 -8.53 20.85
C GLN A 523 -4.92 -9.10 20.19
N MET A 524 -5.88 -8.23 19.83
CA MET A 524 -7.10 -8.64 19.13
C MET A 524 -6.83 -9.22 17.75
N ARG A 525 -5.77 -8.80 17.04
CA ARG A 525 -5.36 -9.46 15.79
C ARG A 525 -4.81 -10.86 16.02
N VAL A 526 -4.04 -11.07 17.09
CA VAL A 526 -3.51 -12.39 17.45
C VAL A 526 -4.66 -13.33 17.80
N LEU A 527 -5.61 -12.90 18.64
CA LEU A 527 -6.80 -13.68 18.99
C LEU A 527 -7.65 -14.03 17.75
N ARG A 528 -7.90 -13.07 16.85
CA ARG A 528 -8.62 -13.34 15.59
C ARG A 528 -7.86 -14.29 14.66
N LYS A 529 -6.52 -14.31 14.72
CA LYS A 529 -5.69 -15.25 13.96
C LYS A 529 -5.81 -16.65 14.56
N GLN A 530 -5.63 -16.78 15.87
CA GLN A 530 -5.79 -18.04 16.61
C GLN A 530 -7.18 -18.64 16.40
N ALA A 531 -8.25 -17.85 16.47
CA ALA A 531 -9.61 -18.33 16.22
C ALA A 531 -9.80 -18.84 14.77
N LYS A 532 -9.17 -18.20 13.78
CA LYS A 532 -9.21 -18.68 12.39
C LYS A 532 -8.41 -19.96 12.20
N ASP A 533 -7.23 -20.03 12.79
CA ASP A 533 -6.37 -21.22 12.71
C ASP A 533 -7.05 -22.41 13.41
N ALA A 534 -7.70 -22.20 14.56
CA ALA A 534 -8.52 -23.19 15.24
C ALA A 534 -9.72 -23.67 14.40
N ALA A 535 -10.43 -22.76 13.72
CA ALA A 535 -11.53 -23.12 12.83
C ALA A 535 -11.06 -23.90 11.58
N ILE A 536 -9.90 -23.53 11.02
CA ILE A 536 -9.27 -24.28 9.92
C ILE A 536 -8.88 -25.67 10.40
N TYR A 537 -8.26 -25.78 11.58
CA TYR A 537 -7.88 -27.07 12.16
C TYR A 537 -9.09 -27.96 12.44
N ALA A 538 -10.16 -27.42 13.01
CA ALA A 538 -11.41 -28.14 13.21
C ALA A 538 -12.02 -28.61 11.87
N GLY A 539 -11.97 -27.78 10.82
CA GLY A 539 -12.42 -28.16 9.48
C GLY A 539 -11.56 -29.25 8.84
N LEU A 540 -10.23 -29.15 8.96
CA LEU A 540 -9.29 -30.16 8.47
C LEU A 540 -9.44 -31.48 9.22
N ARG A 541 -9.62 -31.44 10.54
CA ARG A 541 -9.87 -32.61 11.38
C ARG A 541 -11.18 -33.29 10.98
N LYS A 542 -12.28 -32.55 10.85
CA LYS A 542 -13.57 -33.10 10.41
C LYS A 542 -13.50 -33.69 9.00
N HIS A 543 -12.73 -33.08 8.10
CA HIS A 543 -12.44 -33.67 6.80
C HIS A 543 -11.63 -34.97 6.92
N ALA A 544 -10.60 -34.99 7.77
CA ALA A 544 -9.79 -36.19 8.00
C ALA A 544 -10.63 -37.36 8.57
N GLU A 545 -11.52 -37.06 9.52
CA GLU A 545 -12.52 -37.99 10.08
C GLU A 545 -13.45 -38.53 8.98
N LEU A 546 -14.03 -37.66 8.15
CA LEU A 546 -14.88 -38.08 7.03
C LEU A 546 -14.15 -38.93 5.98
N THR A 547 -12.85 -38.71 5.79
CA THR A 547 -12.01 -39.52 4.88
C THR A 547 -11.45 -40.80 5.52
N GLY A 548 -11.77 -41.08 6.78
CA GLY A 548 -11.27 -42.24 7.52
C GLY A 548 -9.76 -42.22 7.80
N LYS A 549 -9.10 -41.06 7.64
CA LYS A 549 -7.66 -40.91 7.93
C LYS A 549 -7.38 -40.78 9.43
N ILE A 550 -8.36 -40.32 10.17
CA ILE A 550 -8.37 -40.23 11.63
C ILE A 550 -9.69 -40.86 12.06
N PRO A 551 -9.72 -41.71 13.11
CA PRO A 551 -10.98 -42.21 13.63
C PRO A 551 -11.89 -41.03 14.01
N PRO A 552 -13.21 -41.13 13.80
CA PRO A 552 -14.14 -40.10 14.23
C PRO A 552 -13.89 -39.84 15.72
N SER A 553 -13.71 -38.57 16.08
CA SER A 553 -13.74 -38.19 17.49
C SER A 553 -15.06 -38.71 18.04
N ASP A 554 -15.01 -39.62 19.01
CA ASP A 554 -16.20 -39.96 19.78
C ASP A 554 -16.81 -38.63 20.24
N PRO A 555 -18.12 -38.40 20.05
CA PRO A 555 -18.77 -37.25 20.66
C PRO A 555 -18.35 -37.25 22.12
N PRO A 556 -17.96 -36.10 22.71
CA PRO A 556 -17.55 -36.08 24.11
C PRO A 556 -18.64 -36.82 24.87
N VAL A 557 -18.27 -38.00 25.39
CA VAL A 557 -19.23 -38.85 26.07
C VAL A 557 -19.73 -37.97 27.18
N ILE A 558 -21.01 -37.60 27.12
CA ILE A 558 -21.70 -36.97 28.25
C ILE A 558 -21.88 -38.10 29.26
N GLN A 559 -20.77 -38.62 29.77
CA GLN A 559 -20.69 -39.45 30.94
C GLN A 559 -20.81 -38.44 32.06
N ASP A 560 -22.05 -38.32 32.54
CA ASP A 560 -22.46 -37.74 33.81
C ASP A 560 -21.51 -36.67 34.35
N GLN A 561 -21.68 -35.43 33.91
CA GLN A 561 -21.17 -34.28 34.68
C GLN A 561 -21.69 -34.32 36.13
N GLU A 562 -22.79 -35.03 36.39
CA GLU A 562 -23.27 -35.41 37.73
C GLU A 562 -22.31 -36.34 38.49
N GLN A 563 -21.58 -37.27 37.86
CA GLN A 563 -20.61 -38.13 38.56
C GLN A 563 -19.33 -37.38 38.94
N ILE A 564 -18.90 -36.40 38.13
CA ILE A 564 -17.74 -35.55 38.45
C ILE A 564 -18.10 -34.53 39.55
N LEU A 565 -19.32 -33.99 39.53
CA LEU A 565 -19.83 -33.14 40.63
C LEU A 565 -20.10 -33.93 41.92
N ALA A 566 -20.52 -35.20 41.81
CA ALA A 566 -20.69 -36.08 42.96
C ALA A 566 -19.35 -36.53 43.57
N GLN A 567 -18.31 -36.76 42.77
CA GLN A 567 -16.96 -37.05 43.28
C GLN A 567 -16.28 -35.83 43.91
N ALA A 568 -16.54 -34.61 43.40
CA ALA A 568 -16.02 -33.39 44.01
C ALA A 568 -16.64 -33.08 45.39
N ASN A 569 -17.86 -33.54 45.65
CA ASN A 569 -18.57 -33.34 46.93
C ASN A 569 -18.35 -34.47 47.96
N ALA A 570 -17.67 -35.55 47.59
CA ALA A 570 -17.44 -36.71 48.47
C ALA A 570 -16.05 -36.73 49.14
N ALA A 571 -15.20 -35.72 48.89
CA ALA A 571 -13.90 -35.61 49.56
C ALA A 571 -14.05 -34.88 50.91
N PRO A 572 -13.82 -35.53 52.06
CA PRO A 572 -13.91 -34.88 53.36
C PRO A 572 -12.77 -33.87 53.53
N LEU A 573 -13.14 -32.60 53.72
CA LEU A 573 -12.27 -31.52 54.18
C LEU A 573 -11.59 -31.93 55.49
N THR A 574 -10.32 -32.31 55.40
CA THR A 574 -9.46 -32.42 56.58
C THR A 574 -8.93 -31.01 56.87
N LEU A 575 -9.53 -30.37 57.87
CA LEU A 575 -9.06 -29.11 58.46
C LEU A 575 -7.66 -29.32 59.05
N GLN A 576 -6.65 -28.68 58.47
CA GLN A 576 -5.41 -28.34 59.15
C GLN A 576 -5.29 -26.82 59.20
N GLU A 577 -5.41 -26.30 60.42
CA GLU A 577 -5.17 -24.90 60.78
C GLU A 577 -3.71 -24.52 60.52
N PRO A 578 -3.42 -23.35 59.92
CA PRO A 578 -2.09 -22.79 59.98
C PRO A 578 -1.95 -21.88 61.21
N GLU A 579 -1.23 -22.40 62.22
CA GLU A 579 -0.71 -21.62 63.34
C GLU A 579 0.35 -20.58 62.90
N SER A 580 0.27 -19.44 63.57
CA SER A 580 1.23 -18.35 63.82
C SER A 580 2.67 -18.37 63.26
N ASN A 581 3.02 -17.30 62.53
CA ASN A 581 4.16 -16.33 62.67
C ASN A 581 5.41 -16.72 63.53
N PRO A 582 6.66 -16.23 63.27
CA PRO A 582 6.96 -14.84 62.87
C PRO A 582 8.24 -14.54 62.03
N LYS A 583 8.30 -13.30 61.51
CA LYS A 583 9.47 -12.40 61.31
C LYS A 583 10.84 -13.03 60.97
N ARG A 584 11.35 -12.75 59.76
CA ARG A 584 12.77 -12.41 59.59
C ARG A 584 13.03 -11.49 58.39
N SER A 585 13.92 -10.55 58.68
CA SER A 585 14.46 -9.46 57.89
C SER A 585 15.36 -9.88 56.72
N ARG A 586 15.58 -8.92 55.81
CA ARG A 586 16.90 -8.40 55.35
C ARG A 586 17.32 -8.71 53.90
N SER A 587 17.91 -7.65 53.31
CA SER A 587 19.02 -7.58 52.32
C SER A 587 18.81 -8.24 50.95
N GLU A 588 18.81 -7.48 49.84
CA GLU A 588 19.98 -6.89 49.13
C GLU A 588 20.79 -7.90 48.32
N THR A 589 21.19 -7.47 47.11
CA THR A 589 22.28 -8.01 46.26
C THR A 589 22.04 -9.42 45.69
N ASN A 590 22.64 -9.92 44.62
CA ASN A 590 23.46 -9.47 43.48
C ASN A 590 23.47 -10.72 42.54
N ASP A 591 23.47 -10.57 41.22
CA ASP A 591 24.66 -10.73 40.36
C ASP A 591 25.12 -12.18 40.12
N SER A 592 25.79 -12.38 38.98
CA SER A 592 26.68 -13.50 38.62
C SER A 592 26.04 -14.89 38.46
N SER A 593 26.00 -15.47 37.26
CA SER A 593 27.12 -16.15 36.57
C SER A 593 27.73 -17.27 37.41
N ILE A 594 27.70 -18.50 36.88
CA ILE A 594 28.61 -19.65 37.12
C ILE A 594 28.00 -20.79 36.28
N SER A 595 28.58 -21.19 35.15
CA SER A 595 29.79 -22.02 34.95
C SER A 595 29.67 -23.42 35.54
N ASP A 596 29.93 -24.42 34.68
CA ASP A 596 30.53 -25.73 34.99
C ASP A 596 29.74 -26.64 35.96
N SER A 597 29.62 -27.95 35.79
CA SER A 597 30.29 -28.94 34.98
C SER A 597 29.45 -30.23 35.00
N ASP A 598 29.89 -31.20 34.20
CA ASP A 598 30.01 -32.60 34.58
C ASP A 598 29.03 -33.70 34.08
N ILE A 599 29.67 -34.65 33.36
CA ILE A 599 29.46 -36.11 33.31
C ILE A 599 28.36 -36.58 32.31
N LYS A 600 28.61 -37.42 31.28
CA LYS A 600 29.29 -38.74 31.27
C LYS A 600 29.61 -39.20 29.82
N SER A 601 30.88 -39.52 29.58
CA SER A 601 31.45 -40.65 28.80
C SER A 601 30.60 -41.40 27.74
N VAL A 602 31.08 -41.44 26.48
CA VAL A 602 31.13 -42.63 25.59
C VAL A 602 32.23 -42.41 24.52
N GLU A 603 33.32 -43.19 24.57
CA GLU A 603 34.24 -43.51 23.45
C GLU A 603 33.56 -44.49 22.46
N PRO A 604 34.04 -44.80 21.21
CA PRO A 604 35.44 -44.69 20.73
C PRO A 604 35.65 -44.32 19.23
N SER A 605 36.94 -44.23 18.87
CA SER A 605 37.58 -44.84 17.69
C SER A 605 38.01 -44.01 16.46
N VAL A 606 39.35 -43.86 16.37
CA VAL A 606 40.27 -44.18 15.24
C VAL A 606 40.30 -43.25 14.00
N ILE A 607 41.55 -43.08 13.51
CA ILE A 607 42.06 -42.59 12.20
C ILE A 607 42.50 -41.10 12.22
N SER A 608 43.77 -40.81 12.55
CA SER A 608 44.94 -40.68 11.63
C SER A 608 45.18 -39.21 11.22
N SER A 609 46.26 -38.57 11.71
CA SER A 609 47.50 -38.22 10.97
C SER A 609 47.28 -37.12 9.90
N MET A 610 47.98 -35.98 9.81
CA MET A 610 49.42 -35.71 9.98
C MET A 610 49.68 -34.18 10.12
N SER A 611 50.78 -33.85 10.82
CA SER A 611 51.79 -32.77 10.57
C SER A 611 51.31 -31.34 10.28
N GLU A 612 51.49 -30.33 11.15
CA GLU A 612 52.77 -29.66 11.53
C GLU A 612 53.69 -29.39 10.33
N ASP A 613 53.90 -28.12 9.95
CA ASP A 613 55.13 -27.41 10.26
C ASP A 613 55.06 -25.91 9.86
N SER A 614 55.95 -25.16 10.48
CA SER A 614 56.02 -23.74 10.79
C SER A 614 56.82 -22.91 9.76
N SER A 615 57.02 -21.66 10.16
CA SER A 615 57.98 -20.63 9.72
C SER A 615 57.38 -19.52 8.82
N GLU A 616 57.26 -18.27 9.27
CA GLU A 616 58.26 -17.33 9.81
C GLU A 616 59.10 -16.69 8.71
N SER A 617 58.88 -15.39 8.48
CA SER A 617 59.94 -14.42 8.15
C SER A 617 59.37 -12.99 8.06
N GLU A 618 60.06 -12.12 8.79
CA GLU A 618 59.96 -10.67 8.89
C GLU A 618 60.56 -9.93 7.66
N PRO A 619 60.43 -8.58 7.57
CA PRO A 619 60.59 -7.80 6.34
C PRO A 619 61.96 -7.11 6.21
N PRO A 620 62.19 -6.36 5.11
CA PRO A 620 63.13 -5.24 5.17
C PRO A 620 62.59 -3.87 4.67
N SER A 621 63.24 -2.85 5.24
CA SER A 621 63.27 -1.39 5.02
C SER A 621 63.83 -0.99 3.64
N SER A 622 63.36 0.06 2.97
CA SER A 622 63.72 1.51 2.98
C SER A 622 64.49 1.95 1.71
N ASP A 623 64.22 3.21 1.35
CA ASP A 623 65.01 4.14 0.52
C ASP A 623 64.78 4.25 -1.00
N ASP A 624 64.20 5.42 -1.33
CA ASP A 624 64.61 6.42 -2.32
C ASP A 624 64.32 6.34 -3.83
N GLU A 625 64.10 7.56 -4.34
CA GLU A 625 64.12 8.08 -5.71
C GLU A 625 62.86 7.98 -6.62
N ALA A 626 62.29 9.17 -6.86
CA ALA A 626 61.47 9.50 -8.03
C ALA A 626 62.28 9.35 -9.33
N PRO A 627 61.64 9.08 -10.49
CA PRO A 627 61.29 10.23 -11.34
C PRO A 627 60.06 10.09 -12.25
N VAL A 628 59.46 11.26 -12.50
CA VAL A 628 58.77 11.76 -13.70
C VAL A 628 58.86 10.90 -14.98
N ARG A 629 57.73 10.40 -15.50
CA ARG A 629 57.51 10.14 -16.95
C ARG A 629 56.04 10.38 -17.34
N LYS A 630 55.71 11.52 -17.97
CA LYS A 630 55.59 11.73 -19.42
C LYS A 630 54.71 10.70 -20.15
N ARG A 631 53.55 11.17 -20.61
CA ARG A 631 52.71 10.57 -21.66
C ARG A 631 53.53 10.31 -22.93
N PRO A 632 53.22 9.24 -23.68
CA PRO A 632 53.36 9.27 -25.13
C PRO A 632 52.04 8.99 -25.85
N LYS A 633 51.81 9.80 -26.89
CA LYS A 633 50.97 9.52 -28.05
C LYS A 633 51.71 8.54 -28.97
N LEU A 634 51.02 7.56 -29.53
CA LEU A 634 51.30 6.86 -30.79
C LEU A 634 49.92 6.38 -31.29
N GLN A 635 49.34 6.76 -32.43
CA GLN A 635 49.80 6.86 -33.82
C GLN A 635 50.35 5.55 -34.40
N ASN A 636 49.62 5.10 -35.42
CA ASN A 636 49.68 3.90 -36.24
C ASN A 636 51.08 3.44 -36.68
N GLY A 637 51.23 2.13 -36.87
CA GLY A 637 52.29 1.51 -37.65
C GLY A 637 52.07 0.01 -37.81
N ASP A 638 51.73 -0.40 -39.03
CA ASP A 638 51.78 -1.78 -39.52
C ASP A 638 53.19 -2.36 -39.41
N SER A 639 53.29 -3.59 -38.88
CA SER A 639 54.26 -4.59 -39.35
C SER A 639 54.09 -5.92 -38.60
N ASN A 640 53.76 -6.97 -39.34
CA ASN A 640 54.09 -8.37 -39.04
C ASN A 640 55.63 -8.53 -39.02
N PRO A 641 56.25 -9.48 -38.29
CA PRO A 641 56.18 -10.91 -38.68
C PRO A 641 56.32 -11.97 -37.54
N SER A 642 56.03 -13.23 -37.94
CA SER A 642 56.56 -14.54 -37.46
C SER A 642 56.60 -14.85 -35.94
N LYS A 643 55.77 -15.77 -35.43
CA LYS A 643 55.90 -17.26 -35.48
C LYS A 643 57.07 -17.77 -34.63
N GLU A 644 56.81 -18.08 -33.35
CA GLU A 644 57.24 -19.29 -32.62
C GLU A 644 56.74 -19.25 -31.16
N GLN A 645 56.50 -20.44 -30.58
CA GLN A 645 56.04 -20.75 -29.22
C GLN A 645 54.52 -20.72 -28.93
N SER A 646 53.88 -21.74 -29.49
CA SER A 646 52.57 -22.26 -29.06
C SER A 646 52.74 -23.26 -27.92
N GLU A 647 52.30 -22.92 -26.70
CA GLU A 647 51.86 -23.95 -25.71
C GLU A 647 51.04 -23.43 -24.51
N SER A 648 50.67 -22.15 -24.42
CA SER A 648 49.87 -21.62 -23.28
C SER A 648 48.39 -21.32 -23.60
N THR A 649 47.92 -21.49 -24.84
CA THR A 649 46.60 -20.98 -25.25
C THR A 649 45.39 -21.84 -24.89
N ASN A 650 45.57 -23.03 -24.30
CA ASN A 650 44.43 -23.87 -23.91
C ASN A 650 43.76 -23.39 -22.61
N SER A 651 44.52 -22.81 -21.67
CA SER A 651 43.95 -22.23 -20.45
C SER A 651 43.14 -20.96 -20.75
N ASP A 652 43.65 -20.10 -21.64
CA ASP A 652 42.97 -18.86 -22.00
C ASP A 652 41.73 -19.11 -22.87
N ARG A 653 41.77 -20.10 -23.77
CA ARG A 653 40.57 -20.51 -24.52
C ARG A 653 39.50 -21.07 -23.60
N GLN A 654 39.86 -21.87 -22.61
CA GLN A 654 38.88 -22.43 -21.66
C GLN A 654 38.27 -21.31 -20.79
N ALA A 655 39.08 -20.35 -20.32
CA ALA A 655 38.58 -19.20 -19.58
C ALA A 655 37.65 -18.31 -20.41
N MET A 656 37.91 -18.19 -21.71
CA MET A 656 37.07 -17.42 -22.63
C MET A 656 35.74 -18.12 -22.94
N ILE A 657 35.77 -19.45 -23.12
CA ILE A 657 34.55 -20.28 -23.30
C ILE A 657 33.69 -20.26 -22.03
N ASP A 658 34.30 -20.30 -20.85
CA ASP A 658 33.58 -20.20 -19.58
C ASP A 658 33.00 -18.80 -19.34
N ALA A 659 33.72 -17.75 -19.72
CA ALA A 659 33.23 -16.37 -19.67
C ALA A 659 32.05 -16.15 -20.64
N GLU A 660 32.13 -16.71 -21.85
CA GLU A 660 31.09 -16.61 -22.87
C GLU A 660 29.83 -17.42 -22.46
N SER A 661 30.02 -18.62 -21.90
CA SER A 661 28.93 -19.43 -21.33
C SER A 661 28.23 -18.71 -20.16
N ARG A 662 28.98 -18.03 -19.29
CA ARG A 662 28.41 -17.21 -18.20
C ARG A 662 27.64 -15.99 -18.72
N LEU A 663 28.08 -15.38 -19.82
CA LEU A 663 27.37 -14.26 -20.45
C LEU A 663 26.08 -14.74 -21.13
N GLN A 664 26.11 -15.87 -21.83
CA GLN A 664 24.92 -16.47 -22.42
C GLN A 664 23.90 -16.90 -21.36
N ALA A 665 24.33 -17.55 -20.27
CA ALA A 665 23.46 -17.90 -19.15
C ALA A 665 22.82 -16.66 -18.49
N ASN A 666 23.58 -15.56 -18.34
CA ASN A 666 23.05 -14.30 -17.82
C ASN A 666 22.07 -13.62 -18.78
N LEU A 667 22.27 -13.74 -20.10
CA LEU A 667 21.34 -13.25 -21.12
C LEU A 667 20.05 -14.07 -21.13
N GLN A 668 20.13 -15.40 -21.01
CA GLN A 668 18.98 -16.30 -20.91
C GLN A 668 18.16 -15.99 -19.64
N ASN A 669 18.83 -15.91 -18.48
CA ASN A 669 18.19 -15.54 -17.21
C ASN A 669 17.54 -14.14 -17.24
N ARG A 670 18.12 -13.18 -17.98
CA ARG A 670 17.50 -11.86 -18.21
C ARG A 670 16.30 -11.93 -19.15
N LYS A 671 16.30 -12.83 -20.14
CA LYS A 671 15.19 -13.07 -21.06
C LYS A 671 14.02 -13.74 -20.33
N ASP A 672 14.29 -14.75 -19.52
CA ASP A 672 13.27 -15.48 -18.75
C ASP A 672 12.67 -14.61 -17.65
N LYS A 673 13.49 -13.80 -16.97
CA LYS A 673 13.01 -12.80 -16.00
C LYS A 673 12.21 -11.66 -16.67
N ARG A 674 12.42 -11.39 -17.96
CA ARG A 674 11.59 -10.45 -18.75
C ARG A 674 10.27 -11.08 -19.20
N LEU A 675 10.27 -12.38 -19.53
CA LEU A 675 9.06 -13.12 -19.89
C LEU A 675 8.15 -13.33 -18.66
N ALA A 676 8.71 -13.67 -17.49
CA ALA A 676 7.97 -13.83 -16.24
C ALA A 676 7.36 -12.51 -15.69
N ASN A 677 8.06 -11.38 -15.88
CA ASN A 677 7.51 -10.05 -15.51
C ASN A 677 6.59 -9.45 -16.59
N GLY A 678 6.68 -9.94 -17.84
CA GLY A 678 5.84 -9.52 -18.96
C GLY A 678 4.42 -10.05 -18.87
N THR A 679 4.22 -11.27 -18.36
CA THR A 679 2.91 -11.92 -18.27
C THR A 679 2.09 -11.48 -17.07
N SER A 680 2.73 -11.15 -15.93
CA SER A 680 2.07 -10.65 -14.72
C SER A 680 1.69 -9.16 -14.80
N SER A 681 2.50 -8.32 -15.47
CA SER A 681 2.17 -6.89 -15.63
C SER A 681 1.11 -6.61 -16.71
N LEU A 682 0.84 -7.55 -17.63
CA LEU A 682 -0.19 -7.39 -18.66
C LEU A 682 -1.62 -7.44 -18.10
N ARG A 683 -1.88 -8.25 -17.05
CA ARG A 683 -3.21 -8.36 -16.44
C ARG A 683 -3.56 -7.18 -15.51
N GLU A 684 -2.57 -6.54 -14.90
CA GLU A 684 -2.79 -5.37 -14.01
C GLU A 684 -2.92 -4.05 -14.77
N VAL A 685 -2.29 -3.91 -15.94
CA VAL A 685 -2.35 -2.68 -16.75
C VAL A 685 -3.69 -2.53 -17.48
N ASP A 686 -4.35 -3.63 -17.88
CA ASP A 686 -5.65 -3.56 -18.57
C ASP A 686 -6.81 -3.17 -17.61
N ALA A 687 -6.75 -3.57 -16.34
CA ALA A 687 -7.75 -3.15 -15.33
C ALA A 687 -7.61 -1.67 -14.94
N ASN A 688 -6.38 -1.14 -14.88
CA ASN A 688 -6.11 0.25 -14.49
C ASN A 688 -6.21 1.24 -15.68
N ALA A 689 -6.06 0.75 -16.92
CA ALA A 689 -6.23 1.56 -18.13
C ALA A 689 -7.71 1.82 -18.48
N GLN A 690 -8.62 0.88 -18.18
CA GLN A 690 -10.06 1.11 -18.36
C GLN A 690 -10.61 2.14 -17.37
N ASP A 691 -10.10 2.17 -16.13
CA ASP A 691 -10.55 3.12 -15.10
C ASP A 691 -10.01 4.55 -15.34
N ARG A 692 -8.77 4.67 -15.85
CA ARG A 692 -8.23 5.98 -16.29
C ARG A 692 -8.87 6.53 -17.56
N ASN A 693 -9.26 5.67 -18.51
CA ASN A 693 -9.99 6.11 -19.71
C ASN A 693 -11.43 6.56 -19.39
N ARG A 694 -12.07 6.03 -18.33
CA ARG A 694 -13.36 6.53 -17.84
C ARG A 694 -13.24 7.91 -17.19
N ARG A 695 -12.14 8.17 -16.46
CA ARG A 695 -11.92 9.45 -15.76
C ARG A 695 -11.48 10.61 -16.68
N TRP A 696 -10.88 10.33 -17.83
CA TRP A 696 -10.39 11.37 -18.77
C TRP A 696 -11.35 11.68 -19.93
N LYS A 697 -12.36 10.84 -20.21
CA LYS A 697 -13.31 11.08 -21.31
C LYS A 697 -14.36 12.18 -21.04
N GLY A 698 -14.45 12.71 -19.82
CA GLY A 698 -15.50 13.67 -19.44
C GLY A 698 -15.11 15.15 -19.43
N LYS A 699 -13.84 15.54 -19.63
CA LYS A 699 -13.40 16.94 -19.37
C LYS A 699 -12.47 17.58 -20.41
N GLY A 700 -12.18 16.91 -21.53
CA GLY A 700 -11.21 17.42 -22.52
C GLY A 700 -11.76 17.75 -23.90
N ALA A 701 -13.02 17.45 -24.21
CA ALA A 701 -13.55 17.60 -25.57
C ALA A 701 -14.09 19.01 -25.88
N ASN A 702 -14.36 19.85 -24.87
CA ASN A 702 -14.99 21.16 -25.07
C ASN A 702 -14.00 22.33 -25.19
N ALA A 703 -12.69 22.11 -25.01
CA ALA A 703 -11.70 23.19 -25.09
C ALA A 703 -11.31 23.60 -26.53
N ALA A 704 -11.62 22.75 -27.52
CA ALA A 704 -11.34 23.05 -28.93
C ALA A 704 -12.54 23.69 -29.67
N ALA A 705 -13.75 23.68 -29.07
CA ALA A 705 -14.96 24.19 -29.70
C ALA A 705 -15.14 25.72 -29.60
N ASN A 706 -14.36 26.41 -28.76
CA ASN A 706 -14.47 27.86 -28.55
C ASN A 706 -13.45 28.70 -29.33
N TRP A 707 -12.72 28.13 -30.30
CA TRP A 707 -11.78 28.88 -31.14
C TRP A 707 -12.50 29.38 -32.39
N ASN A 708 -12.62 30.70 -32.52
CA ASN A 708 -13.31 31.32 -33.65
C ASN A 708 -12.45 31.20 -34.93
N VAL A 709 -12.70 30.15 -35.73
CA VAL A 709 -11.93 29.81 -36.96
C VAL A 709 -12.09 30.86 -38.06
N ASP A 710 -13.17 31.64 -38.00
CA ASP A 710 -13.47 32.69 -38.97
C ASP A 710 -12.63 33.95 -38.78
N GLY A 711 -12.10 34.19 -37.56
CA GLY A 711 -11.20 35.32 -37.27
C GLY A 711 -9.75 35.15 -37.72
N LEU A 712 -9.35 33.96 -38.19
CA LEU A 712 -8.01 33.75 -38.75
C LEU A 712 -7.99 34.22 -40.20
N SER A 713 -7.13 35.18 -40.54
CA SER A 713 -6.88 35.53 -41.95
C SER A 713 -5.96 34.50 -42.61
N GLY A 714 -6.32 34.05 -43.81
CA GLY A 714 -5.53 33.10 -44.62
C GLY A 714 -6.33 31.93 -45.18
N ASP A 715 -5.77 31.31 -46.20
CA ASP A 715 -6.43 30.26 -46.99
C ASP A 715 -6.88 29.07 -46.15
N LYS A 716 -7.95 28.40 -46.61
CA LYS A 716 -8.59 27.25 -45.96
C LYS A 716 -7.58 26.14 -45.59
N ALA A 717 -6.54 25.95 -46.40
CA ALA A 717 -5.45 25.01 -46.13
C ALA A 717 -4.59 25.42 -44.92
N ARG A 718 -4.34 26.72 -44.73
CA ARG A 718 -3.57 27.27 -43.61
C ARG A 718 -4.38 27.17 -42.32
N LYS A 719 -5.69 27.47 -42.37
CA LYS A 719 -6.64 27.27 -41.27
C LYS A 719 -6.69 25.79 -40.84
N ASN A 720 -6.83 24.87 -41.80
CA ASN A 720 -6.85 23.43 -41.51
C ASN A 720 -5.53 22.92 -40.93
N LYS A 721 -4.39 23.41 -41.42
CA LYS A 721 -3.06 23.08 -40.87
C LYS A 721 -2.91 23.61 -39.44
N PHE A 722 -3.44 24.80 -39.14
CA PHE A 722 -3.44 25.39 -37.81
C PHE A 722 -4.31 24.61 -36.83
N ILE A 723 -5.53 24.21 -37.23
CA ILE A 723 -6.41 23.35 -36.42
C ILE A 723 -5.76 21.99 -36.15
N ARG A 724 -5.08 21.40 -37.14
CA ARG A 724 -4.34 20.15 -37.00
C ARG A 724 -3.13 20.28 -36.07
N LEU A 725 -2.46 21.44 -36.05
CA LEU A 725 -1.38 21.76 -35.11
C LEU A 725 -1.89 21.95 -33.68
N LEU A 726 -3.10 22.48 -33.50
CA LEU A 726 -3.77 22.65 -32.20
C LEU A 726 -4.44 21.37 -31.68
N GLY A 727 -4.31 20.25 -32.41
CA GLY A 727 -4.84 18.95 -31.99
C GLY A 727 -6.32 18.73 -32.32
N GLY A 728 -6.94 19.62 -33.10
CA GLY A 728 -8.25 19.39 -33.71
C GLY A 728 -8.11 18.32 -34.80
N GLY A 729 -8.57 17.11 -34.50
CA GLY A 729 -8.60 16.02 -35.48
C GLY A 729 -9.61 16.31 -36.60
N GLU A 730 -9.20 16.07 -37.84
CA GLU A 730 -9.86 16.33 -39.13
C GLU A 730 -11.19 15.57 -39.36
N LYS A 731 -11.92 15.16 -38.31
CA LYS A 731 -13.05 14.22 -38.39
C LYS A 731 -14.44 14.82 -38.15
N SER A 732 -14.61 16.14 -38.13
CA SER A 732 -15.92 16.75 -37.83
C SER A 732 -16.48 17.68 -38.92
N LEU A 733 -15.94 17.68 -40.15
CA LEU A 733 -16.38 18.63 -41.19
C LEU A 733 -16.92 17.98 -42.47
N SER A 734 -17.34 16.71 -42.43
CA SER A 734 -18.11 16.11 -43.52
C SER A 734 -19.24 15.23 -42.98
N GLY A 735 -20.47 15.75 -42.98
CA GLY A 735 -21.69 14.93 -42.84
C GLY A 735 -22.75 15.50 -41.90
N ALA A 736 -23.68 16.27 -42.48
CA ALA A 736 -25.12 16.27 -42.23
C ALA A 736 -25.65 16.16 -40.78
N ASN A 737 -26.17 17.27 -40.24
CA ASN A 737 -27.63 17.51 -40.11
C ASN A 737 -27.88 18.77 -39.25
N THR A 738 -28.53 19.74 -39.86
CA THR A 738 -29.13 20.92 -39.24
C THR A 738 -30.41 20.52 -38.52
N ALA A 739 -30.40 20.49 -37.19
CA ALA A 739 -31.62 20.58 -36.38
C ALA A 739 -31.30 21.13 -34.98
N ALA A 740 -31.92 22.27 -34.67
CA ALA A 740 -32.24 22.82 -33.35
C ALA A 740 -31.10 22.96 -32.32
N VAL A 741 -30.49 24.15 -32.27
CA VAL A 741 -29.91 24.69 -31.02
C VAL A 741 -30.81 25.84 -30.58
N VAL A 742 -31.41 25.64 -29.41
CA VAL A 742 -32.28 26.57 -28.69
C VAL A 742 -31.45 27.72 -28.14
N ASP A 743 -32.00 28.93 -28.27
CA ASP A 743 -31.52 30.20 -27.75
C ASP A 743 -31.11 30.13 -26.27
N SER A 744 -29.94 30.67 -25.98
CA SER A 744 -29.63 31.27 -24.68
C SER A 744 -28.93 32.61 -24.92
N SER A 745 -29.77 33.61 -25.14
CA SER A 745 -29.43 35.02 -25.12
C SER A 745 -29.11 35.44 -23.69
N ASP A 746 -27.83 35.53 -23.33
CA ASP A 746 -27.29 36.69 -22.61
C ASP A 746 -25.75 36.58 -22.48
N SER A 747 -25.01 37.38 -23.23
CA SER A 747 -23.72 37.92 -22.76
C SER A 747 -23.15 38.96 -23.73
N THR A 748 -23.55 40.21 -23.55
CA THR A 748 -22.87 41.41 -24.08
C THR A 748 -21.65 41.80 -23.22
N ALA A 749 -20.90 40.82 -22.73
CA ALA A 749 -19.67 41.07 -21.97
C ALA A 749 -18.47 41.09 -22.92
N ASP A 750 -17.81 42.25 -22.99
CA ASP A 750 -16.61 42.53 -23.78
C ASP A 750 -15.58 41.38 -23.70
N PRO A 751 -15.16 40.80 -24.84
CA PRO A 751 -14.16 39.73 -24.88
C PRO A 751 -12.87 40.07 -24.14
N GLY A 752 -12.50 41.36 -24.01
CA GLY A 752 -11.36 41.80 -23.21
C GLY A 752 -11.50 41.47 -21.72
N ALA A 753 -12.70 41.63 -21.15
CA ALA A 753 -12.98 41.35 -19.74
C ALA A 753 -12.87 39.84 -19.44
N ARG A 754 -13.29 38.99 -20.38
CA ARG A 754 -13.18 37.53 -20.24
C ARG A 754 -11.73 37.04 -20.29
N ILE A 755 -10.91 37.65 -21.14
CA ILE A 755 -9.48 37.32 -21.24
C ILE A 755 -8.75 37.75 -19.96
N ASN A 756 -9.02 38.96 -19.46
CA ASN A 756 -8.42 39.45 -18.22
C ASN A 756 -8.84 38.61 -17.01
N ALA A 757 -10.12 38.26 -16.87
CA ALA A 757 -10.58 37.39 -15.79
C ALA A 757 -9.94 35.98 -15.84
N ASN A 758 -9.62 35.47 -17.03
CA ASN A 758 -8.96 34.17 -17.18
C ASN A 758 -7.46 34.24 -16.86
N LEU A 759 -6.79 35.34 -17.22
CA LEU A 759 -5.39 35.61 -16.85
C LEU A 759 -5.23 35.78 -15.34
N GLU A 760 -6.15 36.49 -14.69
CA GLU A 760 -6.15 36.72 -13.25
C GLU A 760 -6.37 35.40 -12.48
N ARG A 761 -7.31 34.56 -12.93
CA ARG A 761 -7.49 33.19 -12.38
C ARG A 761 -6.26 32.31 -12.54
N GLN A 762 -5.55 32.39 -13.67
CA GLN A 762 -4.30 31.63 -13.87
C GLN A 762 -3.18 32.13 -12.95
N TYR A 763 -3.07 33.44 -12.76
CA TYR A 763 -2.09 34.05 -11.87
C TYR A 763 -2.33 33.63 -10.41
N ASP A 764 -3.58 33.70 -9.95
CA ASP A 764 -3.95 33.29 -8.59
C ASP A 764 -3.72 31.81 -8.34
N TYR A 765 -4.03 30.97 -9.33
CA TYR A 765 -3.74 29.53 -9.26
C TYR A 765 -2.22 29.26 -9.16
N GLY A 766 -1.41 29.99 -9.93
CA GLY A 766 0.05 29.92 -9.85
C GLY A 766 0.60 30.36 -8.49
N MET A 767 0.04 31.44 -7.91
CA MET A 767 0.43 31.95 -6.60
C MET A 767 -0.01 31.03 -5.45
N ALA A 768 -1.20 30.45 -5.54
CA ALA A 768 -1.69 29.43 -4.59
C ALA A 768 -0.79 28.19 -4.62
N TYR A 769 -0.42 27.70 -5.80
CA TYR A 769 0.47 26.55 -5.96
C TYR A 769 1.88 26.83 -5.40
N LYS A 770 2.40 28.06 -5.58
CA LYS A 770 3.70 28.48 -5.03
C LYS A 770 3.68 28.58 -3.50
N LYS A 771 2.57 29.06 -2.91
CA LYS A 771 2.35 29.06 -1.45
C LYS A 771 2.24 27.64 -0.90
N GLU A 772 1.56 26.74 -1.61
CA GLU A 772 1.39 25.34 -1.21
C GLU A 772 2.71 24.54 -1.33
N ALA A 773 3.50 24.78 -2.38
CA ALA A 773 4.82 24.18 -2.57
C ALA A 773 5.80 24.57 -1.44
N LYS A 774 5.74 25.82 -0.96
CA LYS A 774 6.50 26.29 0.22
C LYS A 774 6.02 25.62 1.52
N ARG A 775 4.70 25.43 1.73
CA ARG A 775 4.16 24.73 2.91
C ARG A 775 4.47 23.24 2.92
N LYS A 776 4.57 22.60 1.75
CA LYS A 776 4.88 21.16 1.62
C LYS A 776 6.37 20.84 1.63
N GLY A 777 7.25 21.83 1.82
CA GLY A 777 8.70 21.61 1.90
C GLY A 777 9.31 21.01 0.62
N LEU A 778 8.64 21.18 -0.53
CA LEU A 778 9.00 20.55 -1.81
C LEU A 778 9.94 21.41 -2.67
N GLY A 779 10.61 22.39 -2.06
CA GLY A 779 11.63 23.21 -2.72
C GLY A 779 12.64 23.74 -1.72
N SER A 780 13.79 23.07 -1.65
CA SER A 780 15.07 23.59 -1.15
C SER A 780 15.98 23.86 -2.33
#